data_AF-A0A970SFJ7-F1
#
_entry.id   AF-A0A970SFJ7-F1
#
_cell.length_a   1.000
_cell.length_b   1.000
_cell.length_c   1.000
_cell.angle_alpha   90.00
_cell.angle_beta   90.00
_cell.angle_gamma   90.00
#
_symmetry.space_group_name_H-M   'P 1'
#
loop_
_entity.id
_entity.type
_entity.pdbx_description
1 polymer ?
#
loop_
_entity_poly.entity_id
_entity_poly.type
_entity_poly.pdbx_seq_one_letter_code
_entity_poly.pdbx_strand_id
1 'polypeptide(L)'
;MKKKYITSFMMLMTCLIFLTLQAQAFVTPYDPYSGFLPRKMPVVKRHLRGVWITTVQNLDWPSVQAVSIKNDKERIKTCKEELIAFLDRAVSMNMNAVFFQVSPEADAFYRSELVPWSRYLTGTFGKDPGFDPLEFIIEQAHQRNLEFHAWFNPYRVSVSTSSQTRDSLSIKKSVFREHSAWIKTASNRYVVDPGFPDARKWIIKRVMEVVRKYDIDGVHFDDYFYYESTSSKLNDRRTFETYNKGQFTDIGDWRRNNTYLLVKELSEEIRAEKSWVKFGISPSGVWRNKSEHPEGSNSENSYTNYDSSFADTKKWVEEELIDYIAPQIYYSFANPRASYGEVANWWAEVVQDKDVHLYIGQALYKINDDSDTWFKGANAVRELENQLKMNSCHDLISGTIMFRARNMNDDRKQQAIGNALDYIWNSKALIPVMPWKGGHAPQKPVPGWMEPVSDGIRITWSDSDANTAYYAIYRFEEGEKVNTNIHEIASNLIATVRKGTGEVQEYLDPQEQPGKVGYLVTALDRLHHESEGAVIKSSLSAFFHDIGPDYEWAKASIDGLYEKKIVYGDGNGFFYPAENTKRGDFVLMLIRAFGLKAETVENYMDVPADSYYHKDIAVAKALGILQENKNYFYPDSYITREDLMVMLLRAMAITGHEVELAGEEILNQYEDSAAISNYARPAAACLVKSGIINGINGSIAPKNFATRAEIIVILHRALNWINN
;
A
#
# COMPACT_ATOMS: atom_id res chain seq x y z
N MET A 1 -46.04 23.13 -63.87
CA MET A 1 -44.62 23.12 -63.41
C MET A 1 -44.36 23.78 -62.04
N LYS A 2 -45.32 24.41 -61.35
CA LYS A 2 -45.06 25.09 -60.05
C LYS A 2 -45.21 24.23 -58.77
N LYS A 3 -45.82 23.04 -58.83
CA LYS A 3 -46.06 22.19 -57.64
C LYS A 3 -44.94 21.21 -57.28
N LYS A 4 -43.99 20.93 -58.17
CA LYS A 4 -42.93 19.92 -57.94
C LYS A 4 -41.68 20.49 -57.25
N TYR A 5 -41.47 21.80 -57.27
CA TYR A 5 -40.31 22.45 -56.63
C TYR A 5 -40.57 22.86 -55.17
N ILE A 6 -41.82 23.09 -54.77
CA ILE A 6 -42.16 23.47 -53.40
C ILE A 6 -42.01 22.27 -52.45
N THR A 7 -42.38 21.07 -52.89
CA THR A 7 -42.22 19.84 -52.09
C THR A 7 -40.77 19.46 -51.90
N SER A 8 -39.91 19.58 -52.92
CA SER A 8 -38.47 19.30 -52.76
C SER A 8 -37.74 20.36 -51.91
N PHE A 9 -38.19 21.63 -51.93
CA PHE A 9 -37.61 22.67 -51.07
C PHE A 9 -38.04 22.53 -49.60
N MET A 10 -39.30 22.18 -49.33
CA MET A 10 -39.76 21.85 -47.96
C MET A 10 -39.12 20.58 -47.41
N MET A 11 -38.82 19.58 -48.24
CA MET A 11 -38.16 18.34 -47.81
C MET A 11 -36.67 18.55 -47.51
N LEU A 12 -35.97 19.41 -48.28
CA LEU A 12 -34.59 19.79 -47.94
C LEU A 12 -34.52 20.66 -46.69
N MET A 13 -35.49 21.56 -46.47
CA MET A 13 -35.54 22.41 -45.28
C MET A 13 -35.93 21.61 -44.02
N THR A 14 -36.78 20.59 -44.14
CA THR A 14 -37.03 19.65 -43.03
C THR A 14 -35.84 18.72 -42.79
N CYS A 15 -35.15 18.22 -43.82
CA CYS A 15 -33.90 17.47 -43.61
C CYS A 15 -32.77 18.33 -43.02
N LEU A 16 -32.66 19.62 -43.35
CA LEU A 16 -31.68 20.52 -42.70
C LEU A 16 -32.09 20.88 -41.27
N ILE A 17 -33.38 20.99 -40.95
CA ILE A 17 -33.85 21.20 -39.56
C ILE A 17 -33.69 19.92 -38.70
N PHE A 18 -33.78 18.73 -39.31
CA PHE A 18 -33.46 17.45 -38.64
C PHE A 18 -31.96 17.15 -38.57
N LEU A 19 -31.12 17.76 -39.42
CA LEU A 19 -29.65 17.75 -39.30
C LEU A 19 -29.10 18.84 -38.37
N THR A 20 -29.96 19.73 -37.87
CA THR A 20 -29.68 20.63 -36.74
C THR A 20 -30.47 20.25 -35.49
N LEU A 21 -30.88 18.98 -35.33
CA LEU A 21 -30.83 18.41 -33.98
C LEU A 21 -29.36 18.39 -33.60
N GLN A 22 -28.91 19.51 -33.07
CA GLN A 22 -27.71 19.57 -32.26
C GLN A 22 -27.75 18.31 -31.41
N ALA A 23 -26.73 17.47 -31.54
CA ALA A 23 -26.31 16.65 -30.44
C ALA A 23 -26.00 17.62 -29.30
N GLN A 24 -27.04 18.10 -28.61
CA GLN A 24 -26.90 18.61 -27.26
C GLN A 24 -26.48 17.37 -26.50
N ALA A 25 -25.18 17.15 -26.42
CA ALA A 25 -24.61 16.25 -25.44
C ALA A 25 -25.29 16.63 -24.13
N PHE A 26 -26.08 15.71 -23.57
CA PHE A 26 -26.70 15.93 -22.28
C PHE A 26 -25.57 16.22 -21.31
N VAL A 27 -25.47 17.48 -20.86
CA VAL A 27 -24.43 17.87 -19.92
C VAL A 27 -24.67 17.07 -18.65
N THR A 28 -23.74 16.20 -18.30
CA THR A 28 -23.86 15.40 -17.08
C THR A 28 -23.36 16.22 -15.89
N PRO A 29 -23.84 15.97 -14.67
CA PRO A 29 -23.33 16.62 -13.46
C PRO A 29 -21.82 16.47 -13.23
N TYR A 30 -21.18 15.53 -13.94
CA TYR A 30 -19.77 15.23 -13.86
C TYR A 30 -18.91 16.06 -14.83
N ASP A 31 -19.50 16.65 -15.86
CA ASP A 31 -18.76 17.28 -16.96
C ASP A 31 -17.80 18.40 -16.51
N PRO A 32 -18.13 19.26 -15.52
CA PRO A 32 -17.19 20.26 -15.00
C PRO A 32 -15.93 19.65 -14.37
N TYR A 33 -15.98 18.37 -13.99
CA TYR A 33 -14.94 17.68 -13.23
C TYR A 33 -14.25 16.59 -14.06
N SER A 34 -14.46 16.55 -15.38
CA SER A 34 -13.95 15.47 -16.24
C SER A 34 -12.43 15.30 -16.19
N GLY A 35 -11.68 16.35 -15.81
CA GLY A 35 -10.23 16.29 -15.59
C GLY A 35 -9.81 15.32 -14.47
N PHE A 36 -10.68 15.11 -13.48
CA PHE A 36 -10.45 14.19 -12.36
C PHE A 36 -11.14 12.84 -12.53
N LEU A 37 -11.79 12.61 -13.69
CA LEU A 37 -12.60 11.42 -13.94
C LEU A 37 -12.04 10.62 -15.12
N PRO A 38 -10.80 10.10 -15.03
CA PRO A 38 -10.19 9.38 -16.12
C PRO A 38 -10.94 8.09 -16.43
N ARG A 39 -10.87 7.64 -17.68
CA ARG A 39 -11.46 6.36 -18.11
C ARG A 39 -10.76 5.17 -17.45
N LYS A 40 -9.42 5.23 -17.34
CA LYS A 40 -8.58 4.26 -16.65
C LYS A 40 -7.92 4.97 -15.47
N MET A 41 -8.03 4.38 -14.28
CA MET A 41 -7.43 4.96 -13.10
C MET A 41 -5.90 4.89 -13.16
N PRO A 42 -5.20 5.99 -12.84
CA PRO A 42 -3.79 5.91 -12.52
C PRO A 42 -3.60 5.11 -11.23
N VAL A 43 -2.49 4.40 -11.14
CA VAL A 43 -2.08 3.75 -9.90
C VAL A 43 -1.59 4.85 -8.97
N VAL A 44 -1.97 4.82 -7.69
CA VAL A 44 -1.57 5.83 -6.71
C VAL A 44 -0.90 5.15 -5.53
N LYS A 45 0.39 5.43 -5.32
CA LYS A 45 1.18 4.83 -4.24
C LYS A 45 0.68 5.21 -2.85
N ARG A 46 0.27 6.46 -2.66
CA ARG A 46 -0.10 7.00 -1.35
C ARG A 46 -1.51 7.59 -1.38
N HIS A 47 -2.39 7.02 -0.58
CA HIS A 47 -3.76 7.51 -0.40
C HIS A 47 -4.34 6.89 0.87
N LEU A 48 -4.85 7.72 1.78
CA LEU A 48 -5.54 7.19 2.96
C LEU A 48 -6.88 6.59 2.54
N ARG A 49 -7.13 5.35 2.92
CA ARG A 49 -8.37 4.62 2.64
C ARG A 49 -8.88 4.12 3.98
N GLY A 50 -9.90 4.79 4.49
CA GLY A 50 -10.39 4.57 5.84
C GLY A 50 -11.87 4.20 5.91
N VAL A 51 -12.30 3.80 7.11
CA VAL A 51 -13.71 3.56 7.43
C VAL A 51 -14.02 3.95 8.87
N TRP A 52 -15.18 4.57 9.09
CA TRP A 52 -15.72 4.80 10.43
C TRP A 52 -16.41 3.55 10.97
N ILE A 53 -16.05 3.16 12.20
CA ILE A 53 -16.73 2.13 12.99
C ILE A 53 -17.48 2.81 14.14
N THR A 54 -18.79 2.88 13.98
CA THR A 54 -19.69 3.65 14.85
C THR A 54 -20.23 2.80 16.00
N THR A 55 -20.12 3.31 17.23
CA THR A 55 -20.55 2.59 18.43
C THR A 55 -21.82 3.14 19.06
N VAL A 56 -22.13 4.43 18.85
CA VAL A 56 -23.38 5.04 19.31
C VAL A 56 -24.58 4.25 18.77
N GLN A 57 -25.53 3.94 19.64
CA GLN A 57 -26.74 3.16 19.32
C GLN A 57 -26.46 1.79 18.66
N ASN A 58 -25.27 1.21 18.86
CA ASN A 58 -24.87 -0.07 18.26
C ASN A 58 -24.99 -0.06 16.72
N LEU A 59 -24.69 1.09 16.12
CA LEU A 59 -24.88 1.35 14.70
C LEU A 59 -23.97 0.52 13.79
N ASP A 60 -22.72 0.26 14.20
CA ASP A 60 -21.86 -0.76 13.59
C ASP A 60 -21.48 -1.82 14.62
N TRP A 61 -20.89 -1.43 15.76
CA TRP A 61 -20.33 -2.35 16.75
C TRP A 61 -20.52 -1.89 18.21
N PRO A 62 -20.68 -2.80 19.19
CA PRO A 62 -21.03 -4.21 19.00
C PRO A 62 -22.46 -4.34 18.49
N SER A 63 -22.81 -5.46 17.88
CA SER A 63 -24.19 -5.70 17.45
C SER A 63 -25.14 -5.75 18.65
N VAL A 64 -26.41 -5.41 18.43
CA VAL A 64 -27.45 -5.52 19.48
C VAL A 64 -27.59 -6.98 19.96
N GLN A 65 -27.37 -7.93 19.04
CA GLN A 65 -27.34 -9.36 19.34
C GLN A 65 -26.22 -9.69 20.33
N ALA A 66 -24.99 -9.23 20.06
CA ALA A 66 -23.86 -9.42 20.97
C ALA A 66 -24.15 -8.83 22.36
N VAL A 67 -24.65 -7.59 22.42
CA VAL A 67 -25.00 -6.93 23.70
C VAL A 67 -26.06 -7.69 24.49
N SER A 68 -26.98 -8.38 23.81
CA SER A 68 -28.07 -9.12 24.44
C SER A 68 -27.64 -10.47 25.03
N ILE A 69 -26.41 -10.93 24.78
CA ILE A 69 -25.87 -12.19 25.32
C ILE A 69 -25.65 -12.04 26.83
N LYS A 70 -26.32 -12.88 27.62
CA LYS A 70 -26.25 -12.85 29.10
C LYS A 70 -24.96 -13.41 29.67
N ASN A 71 -24.33 -14.36 28.98
CA ASN A 71 -23.06 -14.96 29.40
C ASN A 71 -21.92 -14.02 29.01
N ASP A 72 -21.19 -13.48 29.99
CA ASP A 72 -20.13 -12.50 29.71
C ASP A 72 -19.00 -13.08 28.84
N LYS A 73 -18.61 -14.35 29.03
CA LYS A 73 -17.55 -14.95 28.21
C LYS A 73 -17.96 -15.06 26.74
N GLU A 74 -19.20 -15.47 26.49
CA GLU A 74 -19.75 -15.58 25.14
C GLU A 74 -19.93 -14.20 24.51
N ARG A 75 -20.48 -13.22 25.25
CA ARG A 75 -20.62 -11.84 24.79
C ARG A 75 -19.26 -11.25 24.39
N ILE A 76 -18.26 -11.39 25.24
CA ILE A 76 -16.90 -10.87 24.98
C ILE A 76 -16.31 -11.56 23.74
N LYS A 77 -16.46 -12.88 23.61
CA LYS A 77 -16.02 -13.62 22.43
C LYS A 77 -16.68 -13.09 21.15
N THR A 78 -18.00 -12.99 21.12
CA THR A 78 -18.73 -12.46 19.95
C THR A 78 -18.33 -11.02 19.64
N CYS A 79 -18.20 -10.17 20.66
CA CYS A 79 -17.74 -8.78 20.50
C CYS A 79 -16.36 -8.72 19.81
N LYS A 80 -15.42 -9.57 20.23
CA LYS A 80 -14.07 -9.66 19.65
C LYS A 80 -14.09 -10.19 18.21
N GLU A 81 -14.88 -11.22 17.93
CA GLU A 81 -15.04 -11.79 16.58
C GLU A 81 -15.65 -10.78 15.61
N GLU A 82 -16.64 -9.99 16.03
CA GLU A 82 -17.22 -8.93 15.21
C GLU A 82 -16.20 -7.82 14.87
N LEU A 83 -15.35 -7.42 15.83
CA LEU A 83 -14.28 -6.44 15.56
C LEU A 83 -13.29 -6.97 14.53
N ILE A 84 -12.82 -8.21 14.72
CA ILE A 84 -11.92 -8.87 13.77
C ILE A 84 -12.53 -8.87 12.37
N ALA A 85 -13.81 -9.22 12.24
CA ALA A 85 -14.51 -9.24 10.96
C ALA A 85 -14.56 -7.86 10.29
N PHE A 86 -14.74 -6.77 11.04
CA PHE A 86 -14.67 -5.41 10.48
C PHE A 86 -13.28 -5.05 9.99
N LEU A 87 -12.23 -5.44 10.72
CA LEU A 87 -10.84 -5.18 10.33
C LEU A 87 -10.43 -6.01 9.10
N ASP A 88 -10.78 -7.30 9.07
CA ASP A 88 -10.57 -8.17 7.91
C ASP A 88 -11.30 -7.62 6.67
N ARG A 89 -12.52 -7.12 6.85
CA ARG A 89 -13.26 -6.48 5.77
C ARG A 89 -12.55 -5.23 5.25
N ALA A 90 -12.03 -4.38 6.13
CA ALA A 90 -11.25 -3.21 5.74
C ALA A 90 -10.02 -3.61 4.91
N VAL A 91 -9.24 -4.61 5.36
CA VAL A 91 -8.09 -5.14 4.61
C VAL A 91 -8.50 -5.68 3.24
N SER A 92 -9.60 -6.44 3.16
CA SER A 92 -10.12 -6.98 1.90
C SER A 92 -10.54 -5.89 0.90
N MET A 93 -10.82 -4.68 1.40
CA MET A 93 -11.16 -3.51 0.61
C MET A 93 -9.94 -2.62 0.29
N ASN A 94 -8.73 -3.12 0.52
CA ASN A 94 -7.46 -2.39 0.41
C ASN A 94 -7.46 -1.07 1.20
N MET A 95 -8.13 -1.04 2.36
CA MET A 95 -8.05 0.06 3.32
C MET A 95 -6.78 -0.05 4.18
N ASN A 96 -6.33 1.09 4.68
CA ASN A 96 -5.13 1.22 5.52
C ASN A 96 -5.38 1.93 6.86
N ALA A 97 -6.61 2.38 7.14
CA ALA A 97 -6.96 3.02 8.42
C ALA A 97 -8.39 2.71 8.90
N VAL A 98 -8.60 2.75 10.22
CA VAL A 98 -9.92 2.64 10.85
C VAL A 98 -10.13 3.76 11.87
N PHE A 99 -11.35 4.31 11.89
CA PHE A 99 -11.75 5.40 12.77
C PHE A 99 -12.83 4.88 13.72
N PHE A 100 -12.42 4.48 14.93
CA PHE A 100 -13.27 3.75 15.85
C PHE A 100 -13.82 4.66 16.95
N GLN A 101 -15.15 4.68 17.12
CA GLN A 101 -15.80 5.55 18.11
C GLN A 101 -15.59 5.04 19.54
N VAL A 102 -14.55 5.56 20.20
CA VAL A 102 -14.19 5.18 21.58
C VAL A 102 -15.06 5.85 22.65
N SER A 103 -15.73 6.96 22.29
CA SER A 103 -16.51 7.77 23.22
C SER A 103 -17.71 8.43 22.53
N PRO A 104 -18.85 7.72 22.42
CA PRO A 104 -20.04 8.23 21.75
C PRO A 104 -20.87 9.25 22.56
N GLU A 105 -20.96 9.13 23.89
CA GLU A 105 -21.80 9.98 24.74
C GLU A 105 -21.25 10.20 26.16
N ALA A 106 -20.10 10.89 26.30
CA ALA A 106 -19.44 11.16 27.58
C ALA A 106 -19.11 9.90 28.40
N ASP A 107 -18.86 8.81 27.70
CA ASP A 107 -18.58 7.46 28.20
C ASP A 107 -17.36 6.86 27.50
N ALA A 108 -16.99 5.63 27.86
CA ALA A 108 -15.79 4.99 27.34
C ALA A 108 -16.04 3.56 26.83
N PHE A 109 -15.40 3.27 25.71
CA PHE A 109 -15.11 1.92 25.20
C PHE A 109 -13.70 1.46 25.61
N TYR A 110 -13.21 1.98 26.73
CA TYR A 110 -11.88 1.76 27.28
C TYR A 110 -11.91 1.93 28.80
N ARG A 111 -10.88 1.44 29.49
CA ARG A 111 -10.76 1.61 30.95
C ARG A 111 -10.44 3.06 31.31
N SER A 112 -11.45 3.78 31.78
CA SER A 112 -11.33 5.21 32.14
C SER A 112 -11.39 5.47 33.65
N GLU A 113 -10.53 6.37 34.12
CA GLU A 113 -10.67 6.98 35.45
C GLU A 113 -11.58 8.20 35.48
N LEU A 114 -11.93 8.75 34.32
CA LEU A 114 -12.64 10.01 34.17
C LEU A 114 -14.11 9.86 33.81
N VAL A 115 -14.48 8.81 33.07
CA VAL A 115 -15.84 8.59 32.57
C VAL A 115 -16.32 7.15 32.81
N PRO A 116 -17.65 6.93 32.87
CA PRO A 116 -18.21 5.58 33.00
C PRO A 116 -18.07 4.76 31.71
N TRP A 117 -18.14 3.44 31.85
CA TRP A 117 -18.29 2.53 30.72
C TRP A 117 -19.54 2.83 29.89
N SER A 118 -19.42 2.69 28.56
CA SER A 118 -20.53 2.90 27.66
C SER A 118 -21.65 1.88 27.84
N ARG A 119 -22.90 2.38 27.81
CA ARG A 119 -24.08 1.51 27.82
C ARG A 119 -24.15 0.59 26.60
N TYR A 120 -23.52 0.97 25.50
CA TYR A 120 -23.59 0.22 24.24
C TYR A 120 -22.78 -1.09 24.27
N LEU A 121 -22.01 -1.35 25.33
CA LEU A 121 -21.28 -2.61 25.53
C LEU A 121 -22.09 -3.68 26.26
N THR A 122 -23.02 -3.27 27.13
CA THR A 122 -23.69 -4.17 28.10
C THR A 122 -25.19 -3.91 28.27
N GLY A 123 -25.73 -2.88 27.61
CA GLY A 123 -27.07 -2.35 27.83
C GLY A 123 -27.20 -1.47 29.09
N THR A 124 -26.17 -1.37 29.93
CA THR A 124 -26.22 -0.64 31.22
C THR A 124 -25.09 0.39 31.30
N PHE A 125 -25.43 1.67 31.46
CA PHE A 125 -24.46 2.76 31.59
C PHE A 125 -23.59 2.58 32.84
N GLY A 126 -22.27 2.64 32.68
CA GLY A 126 -21.29 2.45 33.75
C GLY A 126 -20.99 1.00 34.13
N LYS A 127 -21.65 0.00 33.54
CA LYS A 127 -21.36 -1.41 33.81
C LYS A 127 -20.10 -1.85 33.06
N ASP A 128 -19.14 -2.42 33.80
CA ASP A 128 -17.91 -3.00 33.26
C ASP A 128 -18.24 -4.15 32.28
N PRO A 129 -17.71 -4.12 31.04
CA PRO A 129 -17.94 -5.16 30.04
C PRO A 129 -17.09 -6.42 30.25
N GLY A 130 -16.16 -6.44 31.21
CA GLY A 130 -15.29 -7.59 31.51
C GLY A 130 -14.03 -7.71 30.64
N PHE A 131 -13.79 -6.76 29.74
CA PHE A 131 -12.57 -6.64 28.92
C PHE A 131 -12.32 -5.18 28.54
N ASP A 132 -11.14 -4.85 28.02
CA ASP A 132 -10.88 -3.53 27.42
C ASP A 132 -11.03 -3.63 25.89
N PRO A 133 -12.10 -3.07 25.29
CA PRO A 133 -12.29 -3.10 23.85
C PRO A 133 -11.24 -2.32 23.07
N LEU A 134 -10.78 -1.19 23.61
CA LEU A 134 -9.84 -0.31 22.92
C LEU A 134 -8.46 -0.95 22.81
N GLU A 135 -7.97 -1.57 23.89
CA GLU A 135 -6.73 -2.33 23.86
C GLU A 135 -6.78 -3.44 22.80
N PHE A 136 -7.87 -4.22 22.79
CA PHE A 136 -8.05 -5.33 21.86
C PHE A 136 -8.10 -4.87 20.39
N ILE A 137 -8.89 -3.83 20.07
CA ILE A 137 -9.03 -3.40 18.68
C ILE A 137 -7.75 -2.76 18.13
N ILE A 138 -6.97 -2.05 18.96
CA ILE A 138 -5.68 -1.48 18.56
C ILE A 138 -4.72 -2.61 18.19
N GLU A 139 -4.59 -3.61 19.07
CA GLU A 139 -3.74 -4.78 18.83
C GLU A 139 -4.12 -5.48 17.52
N GLN A 140 -5.43 -5.73 17.31
CA GLN A 140 -5.92 -6.40 16.11
C GLN A 140 -5.80 -5.57 14.83
N ALA A 141 -5.92 -4.25 14.92
CA ALA A 141 -5.72 -3.33 13.79
C ALA A 141 -4.24 -3.30 13.39
N HIS A 142 -3.33 -3.18 14.36
CA HIS A 142 -1.89 -3.15 14.11
C HIS A 142 -1.34 -4.49 13.61
N GLN A 143 -1.89 -5.62 14.05
CA GLN A 143 -1.57 -6.94 13.47
C GLN A 143 -1.87 -7.02 11.96
N ARG A 144 -2.83 -6.22 11.48
CA ARG A 144 -3.21 -6.08 10.07
C ARG A 144 -2.54 -4.88 9.39
N ASN A 145 -1.65 -4.20 10.11
CA ASN A 145 -1.03 -2.94 9.72
C ASN A 145 -2.02 -1.83 9.30
N LEU A 146 -3.18 -1.78 9.96
CA LEU A 146 -4.13 -0.67 9.83
C LEU A 146 -3.78 0.42 10.84
N GLU A 147 -3.80 1.68 10.41
CA GLU A 147 -3.82 2.79 11.36
C GLU A 147 -5.12 2.82 12.16
N PHE A 148 -5.00 3.13 13.44
CA PHE A 148 -6.09 3.23 14.39
C PHE A 148 -6.27 4.67 14.87
N HIS A 149 -7.42 5.25 14.53
CA HIS A 149 -7.83 6.57 14.99
C HIS A 149 -8.95 6.46 16.04
N ALA A 150 -8.67 6.95 17.25
CA ALA A 150 -9.63 7.00 18.35
C ALA A 150 -10.61 8.17 18.13
N TRP A 151 -11.86 7.84 17.85
CA TRP A 151 -12.92 8.82 17.58
C TRP A 151 -13.75 9.15 18.84
N PHE A 152 -13.81 10.44 19.17
CA PHE A 152 -14.59 10.98 20.28
C PHE A 152 -15.69 11.90 19.77
N ASN A 153 -16.85 11.82 20.41
CA ASN A 153 -17.77 12.95 20.47
C ASN A 153 -17.38 13.85 21.66
N PRO A 154 -17.09 15.14 21.44
CA PRO A 154 -16.57 15.99 22.51
C PRO A 154 -17.64 16.38 23.53
N TYR A 155 -18.86 16.68 23.09
CA TYR A 155 -19.86 17.38 23.92
C TYR A 155 -21.06 16.53 24.33
N ARG A 156 -21.42 15.48 23.59
CA ARG A 156 -22.61 14.68 23.86
C ARG A 156 -22.48 13.92 25.19
N VAL A 157 -23.56 13.95 25.97
CA VAL A 157 -23.72 13.20 27.23
C VAL A 157 -24.81 12.13 27.12
N SER A 158 -25.82 12.36 26.28
CA SER A 158 -26.79 11.33 25.94
C SER A 158 -27.47 11.60 24.60
N VAL A 159 -27.97 10.53 23.96
CA VAL A 159 -28.86 10.63 22.79
C VAL A 159 -30.36 10.82 23.13
N SER A 160 -30.70 10.89 24.42
CA SER A 160 -32.09 11.01 24.92
C SER A 160 -32.15 11.80 26.22
N THR A 161 -33.21 12.60 26.40
CA THR A 161 -33.53 13.33 27.64
C THR A 161 -34.63 12.66 28.47
N SER A 162 -35.00 11.41 28.14
CA SER A 162 -36.04 10.67 28.89
C SER A 162 -35.71 10.52 30.37
N SER A 163 -36.73 10.33 31.21
CA SER A 163 -36.54 10.11 32.65
C SER A 163 -35.61 8.92 32.92
N GLN A 164 -35.78 7.81 32.21
CA GLN A 164 -34.92 6.63 32.32
C GLN A 164 -33.46 6.96 31.98
N THR A 165 -33.23 7.78 30.95
CA THR A 165 -31.87 8.18 30.57
C THR A 165 -31.26 9.06 31.65
N ARG A 166 -31.98 10.09 32.10
CA ARG A 166 -31.55 10.98 33.18
C ARG A 166 -31.20 10.21 34.46
N ASP A 167 -32.05 9.27 34.85
CA ASP A 167 -31.84 8.47 36.07
C ASP A 167 -30.61 7.55 35.89
N SER A 168 -30.41 6.96 34.70
CA SER A 168 -29.21 6.14 34.40
C SER A 168 -27.89 6.91 34.45
N LEU A 169 -27.91 8.22 34.18
CA LEU A 169 -26.72 9.07 34.19
C LEU A 169 -26.28 9.47 35.61
N SER A 170 -27.07 9.19 36.64
CA SER A 170 -26.84 9.66 38.02
C SER A 170 -25.86 8.77 38.81
N ILE A 171 -24.75 8.36 38.18
CA ILE A 171 -23.70 7.49 38.76
C ILE A 171 -22.35 8.20 38.89
N LYS A 172 -21.37 7.56 39.56
CA LYS A 172 -20.00 8.11 39.71
C LYS A 172 -19.29 8.20 38.36
N LYS A 173 -18.38 9.17 38.22
CA LYS A 173 -17.66 9.54 36.98
C LYS A 173 -18.55 10.13 35.88
N SER A 174 -19.88 10.08 36.02
CA SER A 174 -20.78 10.72 35.06
C SER A 174 -20.70 12.23 35.19
N VAL A 175 -20.31 12.92 34.10
CA VAL A 175 -20.31 14.38 34.04
C VAL A 175 -21.68 14.97 34.32
N PHE A 176 -22.75 14.24 33.99
CA PHE A 176 -24.12 14.63 34.30
C PHE A 176 -24.36 14.82 35.80
N ARG A 177 -23.77 13.94 36.62
CA ARG A 177 -23.88 13.95 38.08
C ARG A 177 -22.87 14.89 38.72
N GLU A 178 -21.61 14.79 38.31
CA GLU A 178 -20.49 15.44 39.02
C GLU A 178 -20.34 16.91 38.63
N HIS A 179 -20.84 17.30 37.46
CA HIS A 179 -20.76 18.67 36.94
C HIS A 179 -22.08 19.14 36.32
N SER A 180 -23.20 18.97 37.03
CA SER A 180 -24.55 19.27 36.54
C SER A 180 -24.74 20.69 36.00
N ALA A 181 -23.98 21.67 36.48
CA ALA A 181 -24.01 23.06 35.98
C ALA A 181 -23.55 23.19 34.52
N TRP A 182 -22.66 22.29 34.05
CA TRP A 182 -22.15 22.28 32.68
C TRP A 182 -23.16 21.67 31.70
N ILE A 183 -24.18 20.96 32.19
CA ILE A 183 -25.10 20.21 31.35
C ILE A 183 -26.22 21.10 30.84
N LYS A 184 -26.48 21.00 29.54
CA LYS A 184 -27.59 21.65 28.85
C LYS A 184 -28.37 20.63 28.04
N THR A 185 -29.53 21.07 27.57
CA THR A 185 -30.35 20.32 26.62
C THR A 185 -30.24 20.96 25.25
N ALA A 186 -29.90 20.16 24.24
CA ALA A 186 -29.94 20.52 22.84
C ALA A 186 -30.84 19.52 22.11
N SER A 187 -32.00 19.98 21.61
CA SER A 187 -33.06 19.09 21.13
C SER A 187 -33.44 18.04 22.19
N ASN A 188 -33.36 16.75 21.88
CA ASN A 188 -33.64 15.64 22.78
C ASN A 188 -32.38 15.02 23.42
N ARG A 189 -31.28 15.78 23.54
CA ARG A 189 -29.98 15.30 24.02
C ARG A 189 -29.47 16.11 25.20
N TYR A 190 -28.76 15.46 26.13
CA TYR A 190 -27.91 16.18 27.08
C TYR A 190 -26.52 16.39 26.48
N VAL A 191 -25.99 17.60 26.64
CA VAL A 191 -24.66 18.00 26.15
C VAL A 191 -23.93 18.81 27.20
N VAL A 192 -22.60 18.74 27.18
CA VAL A 192 -21.71 19.62 27.94
C VAL A 192 -21.64 20.98 27.22
N ASP A 193 -21.77 22.06 27.97
CA ASP A 193 -21.59 23.43 27.48
C ASP A 193 -20.09 23.80 27.45
N PRO A 194 -19.47 23.91 26.27
CA PRO A 194 -18.04 24.22 26.16
C PRO A 194 -17.73 25.69 26.49
N GLY A 195 -18.74 26.51 26.79
CA GLY A 195 -18.58 27.84 27.35
C GLY A 195 -17.96 27.86 28.74
N PHE A 196 -18.03 26.75 29.48
CA PHE A 196 -17.31 26.59 30.75
C PHE A 196 -15.85 26.21 30.48
N PRO A 197 -14.86 27.00 30.94
CA PRO A 197 -13.45 26.67 30.74
C PRO A 197 -13.05 25.31 31.33
N ASP A 198 -13.57 24.96 32.51
CA ASP A 198 -13.29 23.67 33.15
C ASP A 198 -13.94 22.49 32.42
N ALA A 199 -15.07 22.71 31.76
CA ALA A 199 -15.69 21.71 30.91
C ALA A 199 -14.81 21.40 29.68
N ARG A 200 -14.23 22.43 29.03
CA ARG A 200 -13.27 22.21 27.93
C ARG A 200 -12.04 21.44 28.40
N LYS A 201 -11.45 21.82 29.54
CA LYS A 201 -10.31 21.09 30.13
C LYS A 201 -10.67 19.63 30.46
N TRP A 202 -11.89 19.36 30.90
CA TRP A 202 -12.36 17.99 31.14
C TRP A 202 -12.45 17.17 29.84
N ILE A 203 -12.89 17.77 28.73
CA ILE A 203 -12.89 17.11 27.41
C ILE A 203 -11.46 16.77 26.99
N ILE A 204 -10.52 17.73 27.11
CA ILE A 204 -9.09 17.52 26.79
C ILE A 204 -8.53 16.37 27.63
N LYS A 205 -8.79 16.35 28.94
CA LYS A 205 -8.33 15.28 29.85
C LYS A 205 -8.82 13.90 29.43
N ARG A 206 -10.06 13.78 28.94
CA ARG A 206 -10.61 12.51 28.44
C ARG A 206 -9.87 12.00 27.21
N VAL A 207 -9.61 12.88 26.25
CA VAL A 207 -8.86 12.51 25.04
C VAL A 207 -7.42 12.14 25.41
N MET A 208 -6.78 12.96 26.25
CA MET A 208 -5.40 12.74 26.66
C MET A 208 -5.20 11.52 27.57
N GLU A 209 -6.24 11.05 28.28
CA GLU A 209 -6.19 9.76 28.96
C GLU A 209 -5.95 8.63 27.95
N VAL A 210 -6.60 8.68 26.79
CA VAL A 210 -6.42 7.68 25.73
C VAL A 210 -5.06 7.84 25.04
N VAL A 211 -4.68 9.07 24.69
CA VAL A 211 -3.38 9.36 24.06
C VAL A 211 -2.23 8.83 24.91
N ARG A 212 -2.30 9.00 26.24
CA ARG A 212 -1.26 8.52 27.17
C ARG A 212 -1.24 7.01 27.34
N LYS A 213 -2.41 6.37 27.45
CA LYS A 213 -2.52 4.95 27.83
C LYS A 213 -2.45 3.96 26.68
N TYR A 214 -2.82 4.36 25.47
CA TYR A 214 -2.99 3.43 24.34
C TYR A 214 -2.08 3.79 23.15
N ASP A 215 -1.68 2.79 22.37
CA ASP A 215 -0.88 2.97 21.14
C ASP A 215 -1.78 3.33 19.95
N ILE A 216 -2.34 4.54 19.97
CA ILE A 216 -3.15 5.07 18.87
C ILE A 216 -2.27 5.75 17.82
N ASP A 217 -2.79 5.83 16.59
CA ASP A 217 -2.16 6.53 15.46
C ASP A 217 -2.75 7.93 15.26
N GLY A 218 -4.00 8.11 15.68
CA GLY A 218 -4.63 9.41 15.69
C GLY A 218 -5.79 9.56 16.66
N VAL A 219 -6.13 10.81 16.90
CA VAL A 219 -7.37 11.28 17.52
C VAL A 219 -8.27 11.83 16.41
N HIS A 220 -9.57 11.55 16.52
CA HIS A 220 -10.58 11.99 15.57
C HIS A 220 -11.79 12.60 16.29
N PHE A 221 -12.22 13.80 15.89
CA PHE A 221 -13.56 14.31 16.21
C PHE A 221 -14.45 14.27 14.97
N ASP A 222 -15.75 14.06 15.17
CA ASP A 222 -16.77 14.18 14.13
C ASP A 222 -17.35 15.61 14.08
N ASP A 223 -18.58 15.75 13.61
CA ASP A 223 -19.22 17.01 13.23
C ASP A 223 -20.09 17.65 14.33
N TYR A 224 -20.16 17.04 15.51
CA TYR A 224 -21.04 17.52 16.59
C TYR A 224 -20.35 18.53 17.50
N PHE A 225 -20.64 19.81 17.23
CA PHE A 225 -20.23 20.94 18.07
C PHE A 225 -21.41 21.55 18.84
N TYR A 226 -21.61 22.87 18.80
CA TYR A 226 -22.65 23.52 19.59
C TYR A 226 -24.05 23.05 19.20
N TYR A 227 -24.39 23.16 17.91
CA TYR A 227 -25.66 22.71 17.36
C TYR A 227 -25.39 21.60 16.36
N GLU A 228 -26.14 20.51 16.47
CA GLU A 228 -26.12 19.39 15.53
C GLU A 228 -27.14 19.56 14.38
N SER A 229 -28.05 20.51 14.52
CA SER A 229 -29.06 20.91 13.53
C SER A 229 -29.62 22.29 13.86
N THR A 230 -30.37 22.90 12.94
CA THR A 230 -31.02 24.21 13.15
C THR A 230 -32.04 24.20 14.30
N SER A 231 -32.55 23.04 14.70
CA SER A 231 -33.50 22.86 15.80
C SER A 231 -32.85 22.50 17.15
N SER A 232 -31.55 22.19 17.19
CA SER A 232 -30.84 21.77 18.41
C SER A 232 -30.09 22.92 19.09
N LYS A 233 -30.75 24.06 19.30
CA LYS A 233 -30.10 25.24 19.90
C LYS A 233 -29.79 25.03 21.39
N LEU A 234 -28.58 25.37 21.79
CA LEU A 234 -28.11 25.39 23.17
C LEU A 234 -28.55 26.67 23.90
N ASN A 235 -29.10 26.54 25.13
CA ASN A 235 -29.42 27.67 26.00
C ASN A 235 -28.25 27.99 26.95
N ASP A 236 -27.27 28.72 26.44
CA ASP A 236 -26.00 29.05 27.10
C ASP A 236 -25.83 30.56 27.39
N ARG A 237 -26.91 31.35 27.30
CA ARG A 237 -26.86 32.82 27.52
C ARG A 237 -26.24 33.19 28.87
N ARG A 238 -26.61 32.47 29.93
CA ARG A 238 -26.04 32.70 31.27
C ARG A 238 -24.55 32.35 31.31
N THR A 239 -24.14 31.29 30.59
CA THR A 239 -22.73 30.90 30.47
C THR A 239 -21.95 31.99 29.74
N PHE A 240 -22.49 32.51 28.63
CA PHE A 240 -21.94 33.65 27.91
C PHE A 240 -21.77 34.86 28.83
N GLU A 241 -22.82 35.31 29.52
CA GLU A 241 -22.76 36.47 30.42
C GLU A 241 -21.71 36.30 31.53
N THR A 242 -21.53 35.07 32.02
CA THR A 242 -20.56 34.76 33.09
C THR A 242 -19.12 34.76 32.59
N TYR A 243 -18.84 34.12 31.45
CA TYR A 243 -17.48 33.82 31.01
C TYR A 243 -16.97 34.70 29.86
N ASN A 244 -17.84 35.38 29.13
CA ASN A 244 -17.45 36.28 28.04
C ASN A 244 -16.64 37.49 28.54
N LYS A 245 -16.94 38.01 29.74
CA LYS A 245 -16.26 39.17 30.36
C LYS A 245 -16.12 40.39 29.42
N GLY A 246 -17.05 40.56 28.49
CA GLY A 246 -17.06 41.65 27.51
C GLY A 246 -16.10 41.48 26.32
N GLN A 247 -15.49 40.31 26.12
CA GLN A 247 -14.55 40.06 25.02
C GLN A 247 -15.24 40.01 23.65
N PHE A 248 -16.46 39.47 23.59
CA PHE A 248 -17.24 39.33 22.37
C PHE A 248 -18.58 40.05 22.50
N THR A 249 -18.99 40.75 21.44
CA THR A 249 -20.31 41.39 21.35
C THR A 249 -21.38 40.44 20.81
N ASP A 250 -20.98 39.49 19.97
CA ASP A 250 -21.84 38.42 19.45
C ASP A 250 -21.61 37.10 20.20
N ILE A 251 -22.70 36.42 20.59
CA ILE A 251 -22.59 35.13 21.26
C ILE A 251 -22.07 34.04 20.31
N GLY A 252 -22.34 34.15 19.00
CA GLY A 252 -21.83 33.22 18.00
C GLY A 252 -20.30 33.25 17.90
N ASP A 253 -19.70 34.45 17.91
CA ASP A 253 -18.24 34.60 17.95
C ASP A 253 -17.64 33.99 19.21
N TRP A 254 -18.26 34.21 20.37
CA TRP A 254 -17.83 33.59 21.62
C TRP A 254 -17.92 32.06 21.58
N ARG A 255 -18.99 31.51 21.00
CA ARG A 255 -19.13 30.05 20.81
C ARG A 255 -18.04 29.49 19.91
N ARG A 256 -17.80 30.10 18.75
CA ARG A 256 -16.70 29.73 17.85
C ARG A 256 -15.36 29.76 18.58
N ASN A 257 -15.13 30.80 19.39
CA ASN A 257 -13.90 30.92 20.18
C ASN A 257 -13.75 29.80 21.24
N ASN A 258 -14.82 29.37 21.89
CA ASN A 258 -14.75 28.25 22.85
C ASN A 258 -14.34 26.94 22.17
N THR A 259 -14.89 26.65 20.99
CA THR A 259 -14.50 25.47 20.21
C THR A 259 -13.08 25.62 19.65
N TYR A 260 -12.70 26.81 19.17
CA TYR A 260 -11.33 27.13 18.76
C TYR A 260 -10.31 26.84 19.87
N LEU A 261 -10.57 27.31 21.10
CA LEU A 261 -9.69 27.05 22.25
C LEU A 261 -9.58 25.55 22.55
N LEU A 262 -10.69 24.80 22.47
CA LEU A 262 -10.65 23.34 22.64
C LEU A 262 -9.74 22.67 21.59
N VAL A 263 -9.92 23.00 20.31
CA VAL A 263 -9.15 22.40 19.21
C VAL A 263 -7.67 22.76 19.33
N LYS A 264 -7.37 24.03 19.58
CA LYS A 264 -6.00 24.53 19.74
C LYS A 264 -5.29 23.88 20.93
N GLU A 265 -5.88 23.94 22.12
CA GLU A 265 -5.28 23.40 23.35
C GLU A 265 -5.09 21.88 23.25
N LEU A 266 -6.08 21.15 22.68
CA LEU A 266 -5.97 19.70 22.50
C LEU A 266 -4.86 19.33 21.50
N SER A 267 -4.75 20.06 20.39
CA SER A 267 -3.69 19.84 19.39
C SER A 267 -2.31 20.02 20.01
N GLU A 268 -2.11 21.09 20.77
CA GLU A 268 -0.87 21.38 21.49
C GLU A 268 -0.53 20.25 22.48
N GLU A 269 -1.50 19.77 23.27
CA GLU A 269 -1.27 18.67 24.22
C GLU A 269 -0.95 17.33 23.52
N ILE A 270 -1.63 17.00 22.42
CA ILE A 270 -1.36 15.77 21.66
C ILE A 270 0.06 15.80 21.09
N ARG A 271 0.43 16.89 20.42
CA ARG A 271 1.75 17.07 19.79
C ARG A 271 2.89 17.00 20.82
N ALA A 272 2.67 17.55 22.02
CA ALA A 272 3.64 17.51 23.11
C ALA A 272 3.80 16.12 23.73
N GLU A 273 2.73 15.32 23.79
CA GLU A 273 2.74 13.98 24.40
C GLU A 273 3.28 12.91 23.44
N LYS A 274 2.78 12.88 22.20
CA LYS A 274 3.16 11.91 21.17
C LYS A 274 3.14 12.59 19.80
N SER A 275 4.30 13.04 19.33
CA SER A 275 4.42 13.81 18.08
C SER A 275 3.89 13.09 16.83
N TRP A 276 3.91 11.74 16.82
CA TRP A 276 3.38 10.93 15.72
C TRP A 276 1.84 10.82 15.72
N VAL A 277 1.18 11.08 16.85
CA VAL A 277 -0.29 10.99 16.92
C VAL A 277 -0.90 12.13 16.13
N LYS A 278 -1.73 11.78 15.15
CA LYS A 278 -2.43 12.72 14.27
C LYS A 278 -3.70 13.23 14.94
N PHE A 279 -3.97 14.52 14.92
CA PHE A 279 -5.27 15.06 15.32
C PHE A 279 -6.05 15.54 14.10
N GLY A 280 -7.27 15.04 13.90
CA GLY A 280 -8.11 15.56 12.83
C GLY A 280 -9.59 15.51 13.14
N ILE A 281 -10.35 16.19 12.28
CA ILE A 281 -11.76 16.49 12.51
C ILE A 281 -12.54 16.25 11.22
N SER A 282 -13.70 15.59 11.33
CA SER A 282 -14.65 15.34 10.25
C SER A 282 -15.88 16.24 10.40
N PRO A 283 -15.85 17.50 9.94
CA PRO A 283 -17.00 18.39 10.00
C PRO A 283 -18.03 18.04 8.92
N SER A 284 -19.23 18.61 9.01
CA SER A 284 -20.18 18.57 7.89
C SER A 284 -19.60 19.25 6.64
N GLY A 285 -20.01 18.84 5.44
CA GLY A 285 -19.34 19.23 4.20
C GLY A 285 -19.28 20.73 3.87
N VAL A 286 -20.15 21.59 4.41
CA VAL A 286 -20.18 23.02 4.08
C VAL A 286 -19.75 23.87 5.27
N TRP A 287 -18.63 24.60 5.14
CA TRP A 287 -18.19 25.57 6.14
C TRP A 287 -19.13 26.77 6.23
N ARG A 288 -19.37 27.43 5.09
CA ARG A 288 -20.30 28.56 4.88
C ARG A 288 -20.76 28.61 3.44
N ASN A 289 -21.95 29.17 3.20
CA ASN A 289 -22.42 29.43 1.84
C ASN A 289 -21.81 30.73 1.30
N LYS A 290 -21.52 30.76 -0.01
CA LYS A 290 -21.01 31.97 -0.69
C LYS A 290 -21.95 33.16 -0.58
N SER A 291 -23.25 32.92 -0.49
CA SER A 291 -24.28 33.95 -0.28
C SER A 291 -24.22 34.60 1.11
N GLU A 292 -23.65 33.91 2.10
CA GLU A 292 -23.47 34.40 3.48
C GLU A 292 -22.08 34.99 3.71
N HIS A 293 -21.06 34.49 3.00
CA HIS A 293 -19.68 34.97 3.08
C HIS A 293 -18.94 34.78 1.75
N PRO A 294 -18.17 35.77 1.23
CA PRO A 294 -17.55 35.70 -0.09
C PRO A 294 -16.55 34.54 -0.27
N GLU A 295 -15.92 34.10 0.83
CA GLU A 295 -15.00 32.95 0.85
C GLU A 295 -15.70 31.60 1.01
N GLY A 296 -17.03 31.57 1.15
CA GLY A 296 -17.79 30.32 1.26
C GLY A 296 -17.87 29.56 -0.06
N SER A 297 -18.17 28.26 0.02
CA SER A 297 -18.40 27.41 -1.15
C SER A 297 -19.65 27.86 -1.91
N ASN A 298 -19.71 27.60 -3.22
CA ASN A 298 -20.92 27.87 -4.02
C ASN A 298 -22.04 26.86 -3.71
N SER A 299 -22.60 26.99 -2.52
CA SER A 299 -23.62 26.12 -1.94
C SER A 299 -24.77 26.93 -1.35
N GLU A 300 -25.90 26.26 -1.12
CA GLU A 300 -27.11 26.77 -0.48
C GLU A 300 -27.57 25.81 0.64
N ASN A 301 -26.64 25.47 1.54
CA ASN A 301 -26.91 24.55 2.62
C ASN A 301 -27.56 25.26 3.82
N SER A 302 -28.67 24.74 4.31
CA SER A 302 -29.38 25.31 5.48
C SER A 302 -28.65 25.08 6.81
N TYR A 303 -27.63 24.23 6.81
CA TYR A 303 -26.80 23.94 7.98
C TYR A 303 -25.33 23.98 7.57
N THR A 304 -24.61 24.96 8.11
CA THR A 304 -23.18 25.21 7.82
C THR A 304 -22.37 25.12 9.11
N ASN A 305 -21.09 24.77 9.01
CA ASN A 305 -20.24 24.63 10.19
C ASN A 305 -20.15 25.95 10.98
N TYR A 306 -19.89 27.06 10.30
CA TYR A 306 -19.60 28.34 10.95
C TYR A 306 -20.84 28.96 11.61
N ASP A 307 -21.98 28.96 10.90
CA ASP A 307 -23.17 29.71 11.30
C ASP A 307 -24.12 28.86 12.16
N SER A 308 -24.15 27.54 11.96
CA SER A 308 -25.04 26.64 12.70
C SER A 308 -24.32 25.92 13.84
N SER A 309 -23.23 25.21 13.55
CA SER A 309 -22.54 24.42 14.59
C SER A 309 -21.52 25.22 15.40
N PHE A 310 -21.27 26.48 15.01
CA PHE A 310 -20.25 27.38 15.59
C PHE A 310 -18.85 26.75 15.56
N ALA A 311 -18.56 26.04 14.47
CA ALA A 311 -17.27 25.44 14.18
C ALA A 311 -16.62 26.17 13.01
N ASP A 312 -15.59 26.97 13.29
CA ASP A 312 -14.84 27.68 12.27
C ASP A 312 -13.75 26.79 11.66
N THR A 313 -14.21 25.81 10.88
CA THR A 313 -13.38 24.73 10.34
C THR A 313 -12.30 25.22 9.36
N LYS A 314 -12.60 26.26 8.58
CA LYS A 314 -11.60 26.93 7.71
C LYS A 314 -10.45 27.50 8.54
N LYS A 315 -10.75 28.20 9.64
CA LYS A 315 -9.73 28.78 10.51
C LYS A 315 -8.81 27.72 11.13
N TRP A 316 -9.32 26.54 11.47
CA TRP A 316 -8.50 25.46 12.01
C TRP A 316 -7.49 24.92 11.00
N VAL A 317 -7.84 24.93 9.71
CA VAL A 317 -6.94 24.59 8.61
C VAL A 317 -5.93 25.71 8.37
N GLU A 318 -6.40 26.95 8.28
CA GLU A 318 -5.54 28.11 7.97
C GLU A 318 -4.44 28.35 9.01
N GLU A 319 -4.74 28.07 10.28
CA GLU A 319 -3.81 28.12 11.41
C GLU A 319 -3.15 26.77 11.74
N GLU A 320 -3.39 25.72 10.95
CA GLU A 320 -2.72 24.41 11.05
C GLU A 320 -2.86 23.77 12.45
N LEU A 321 -4.03 23.96 13.06
CA LEU A 321 -4.38 23.43 14.38
C LEU A 321 -4.63 21.92 14.35
N ILE A 322 -4.94 21.37 13.18
CA ILE A 322 -5.23 19.95 12.97
C ILE A 322 -4.29 19.42 11.90
N ASP A 323 -3.96 18.14 11.95
CA ASP A 323 -3.09 17.50 10.98
C ASP A 323 -3.86 16.99 9.74
N TYR A 324 -5.17 16.79 9.87
CA TYR A 324 -6.06 16.53 8.74
C TYR A 324 -7.48 17.04 9.00
N ILE A 325 -8.17 17.38 7.91
CA ILE A 325 -9.61 17.65 7.90
C ILE A 325 -10.34 16.65 7.01
N ALA A 326 -11.52 16.22 7.43
CA ALA A 326 -12.29 15.15 6.80
C ALA A 326 -13.75 15.54 6.49
N PRO A 327 -14.03 16.57 5.69
CA PRO A 327 -15.40 17.04 5.43
C PRO A 327 -16.33 15.92 4.94
N GLN A 328 -17.51 15.85 5.54
CA GLN A 328 -18.56 14.90 5.20
C GLN A 328 -19.34 15.36 3.96
N ILE A 329 -18.82 15.06 2.77
CA ILE A 329 -19.44 15.42 1.49
C ILE A 329 -20.45 14.33 1.09
N TYR A 330 -21.57 14.28 1.81
CA TYR A 330 -22.60 13.25 1.66
C TYR A 330 -23.66 13.62 0.61
N TYR A 331 -23.22 14.20 -0.49
CA TYR A 331 -24.04 14.73 -1.58
C TYR A 331 -23.65 14.08 -2.90
N SER A 332 -24.55 14.05 -3.88
CA SER A 332 -24.20 13.66 -5.25
C SER A 332 -23.54 14.83 -6.01
N PHE A 333 -22.84 14.55 -7.10
CA PHE A 333 -22.40 15.58 -8.06
C PHE A 333 -23.56 16.44 -8.57
N ALA A 334 -24.75 15.84 -8.65
CA ALA A 334 -25.96 16.49 -9.12
C ALA A 334 -26.74 17.26 -8.04
N ASN A 335 -26.27 17.25 -6.79
CA ASN A 335 -26.98 17.93 -5.72
C ASN A 335 -27.02 19.44 -5.99
N PRO A 336 -28.21 20.07 -6.12
CA PRO A 336 -28.31 21.46 -6.54
C PRO A 336 -27.92 22.46 -5.44
N ARG A 337 -27.81 22.02 -4.19
CA ARG A 337 -27.49 22.88 -3.04
C ARG A 337 -26.06 22.72 -2.56
N ALA A 338 -25.45 21.56 -2.77
CA ALA A 338 -24.08 21.27 -2.34
C ALA A 338 -23.52 20.15 -3.23
N SER A 339 -23.20 20.49 -4.49
CA SER A 339 -22.62 19.54 -5.44
C SER A 339 -21.32 18.96 -4.88
N TYR A 340 -21.14 17.64 -4.99
CA TYR A 340 -19.93 16.96 -4.50
C TYR A 340 -18.65 17.63 -5.00
N GLY A 341 -18.54 17.84 -6.31
CA GLY A 341 -17.32 18.37 -6.91
C GLY A 341 -17.02 19.82 -6.51
N GLU A 342 -18.05 20.65 -6.35
CA GLU A 342 -17.90 22.03 -5.88
C GLU A 342 -17.37 22.05 -4.44
N VAL A 343 -17.98 21.27 -3.55
CA VAL A 343 -17.59 21.23 -2.14
C VAL A 343 -16.20 20.61 -1.98
N ALA A 344 -15.88 19.56 -2.75
CA ALA A 344 -14.56 18.91 -2.71
C ALA A 344 -13.45 19.84 -3.21
N ASN A 345 -13.66 20.55 -4.34
CA ASN A 345 -12.70 21.54 -4.84
C ASN A 345 -12.52 22.70 -3.86
N TRP A 346 -13.61 23.21 -3.26
CA TRP A 346 -13.51 24.28 -2.26
C TRP A 346 -12.66 23.86 -1.04
N TRP A 347 -12.84 22.64 -0.55
CA TRP A 347 -11.98 22.13 0.53
C TRP A 347 -10.53 21.93 0.10
N ALA A 348 -10.29 21.52 -1.14
CA ALA A 348 -8.95 21.43 -1.69
C ALA A 348 -8.27 22.81 -1.73
N GLU A 349 -8.97 23.85 -2.16
CA GLU A 349 -8.48 25.24 -2.13
C GLU A 349 -8.16 25.70 -0.70
N VAL A 350 -8.96 25.30 0.30
CA VAL A 350 -8.71 25.65 1.71
C VAL A 350 -7.45 25.02 2.29
N VAL A 351 -7.12 23.78 1.90
CA VAL A 351 -5.88 23.10 2.33
C VAL A 351 -4.67 23.42 1.44
N GLN A 352 -4.86 24.16 0.36
CA GLN A 352 -3.77 24.51 -0.54
C GLN A 352 -2.70 25.29 0.22
N ASP A 353 -1.44 24.86 0.08
CA ASP A 353 -0.27 25.43 0.76
C ASP A 353 -0.38 25.40 2.30
N LYS A 354 -1.06 24.38 2.85
CA LYS A 354 -1.18 24.13 4.29
C LYS A 354 -0.60 22.78 4.69
N ASP A 355 -0.06 22.73 5.90
CA ASP A 355 0.38 21.51 6.58
C ASP A 355 -0.81 20.73 7.17
N VAL A 356 -1.84 20.50 6.34
CA VAL A 356 -3.08 19.81 6.69
C VAL A 356 -3.52 18.91 5.53
N HIS A 357 -3.64 17.60 5.78
CA HIS A 357 -4.22 16.72 4.77
C HIS A 357 -5.73 16.90 4.65
N LEU A 358 -6.23 16.86 3.41
CA LEU A 358 -7.65 16.72 3.11
C LEU A 358 -8.00 15.25 2.87
N TYR A 359 -8.93 14.72 3.67
CA TYR A 359 -9.61 13.46 3.41
C TYR A 359 -11.08 13.74 3.12
N ILE A 360 -11.74 12.96 2.26
CA ILE A 360 -13.17 13.15 2.02
C ILE A 360 -14.00 12.09 2.73
N GLY A 361 -14.98 12.53 3.52
CA GLY A 361 -16.00 11.65 4.09
C GLY A 361 -17.00 11.22 3.03
N GLN A 362 -17.13 9.90 2.82
CA GLN A 362 -17.89 9.30 1.74
C GLN A 362 -19.15 8.58 2.25
N ALA A 363 -20.32 8.91 1.68
CA ALA A 363 -21.61 8.42 2.15
C ALA A 363 -21.99 7.01 1.62
N LEU A 364 -21.18 5.98 1.91
CA LEU A 364 -21.49 4.60 1.50
C LEU A 364 -22.88 4.14 1.96
N TYR A 365 -23.34 4.60 3.13
CA TYR A 365 -24.66 4.30 3.67
C TYR A 365 -25.84 4.75 2.79
N LYS A 366 -25.64 5.72 1.88
CA LYS A 366 -26.69 6.24 0.98
C LYS A 366 -26.94 5.36 -0.24
N ILE A 367 -25.97 4.53 -0.61
CA ILE A 367 -26.07 3.65 -1.77
C ILE A 367 -27.28 2.72 -1.59
N ASN A 368 -28.24 2.88 -2.50
CA ASN A 368 -29.54 2.21 -2.54
C ASN A 368 -30.47 2.45 -1.34
N ASP A 369 -30.20 3.48 -0.54
CA ASP A 369 -30.96 3.84 0.66
C ASP A 369 -31.38 5.33 0.73
N ASP A 370 -30.83 6.20 -0.12
CA ASP A 370 -31.17 7.62 -0.14
C ASP A 370 -32.41 7.92 -1.00
N SER A 371 -33.02 9.08 -0.78
CA SER A 371 -34.09 9.62 -1.63
C SER A 371 -33.58 10.11 -2.99
N ASP A 372 -32.35 10.64 -3.04
CA ASP A 372 -31.68 11.12 -4.24
C ASP A 372 -31.45 9.96 -5.22
N THR A 373 -31.94 10.13 -6.44
CA THR A 373 -31.90 9.12 -7.50
C THR A 373 -30.49 8.81 -7.99
N TRP A 374 -29.50 9.68 -7.71
CA TRP A 374 -28.10 9.43 -8.05
C TRP A 374 -27.47 8.37 -7.14
N PHE A 375 -28.01 8.14 -5.95
CA PHE A 375 -27.60 7.05 -5.08
C PHE A 375 -28.42 5.76 -5.27
N LYS A 376 -29.12 5.58 -6.40
CA LYS A 376 -29.95 4.37 -6.68
C LYS A 376 -29.51 3.58 -7.91
N GLY A 377 -29.54 2.26 -7.79
CA GLY A 377 -29.30 1.31 -8.88
C GLY A 377 -27.97 1.57 -9.60
N ALA A 378 -28.00 1.55 -10.94
CA ALA A 378 -26.83 1.79 -11.76
C ALA A 378 -26.23 3.21 -11.59
N ASN A 379 -27.05 4.21 -11.23
CA ASN A 379 -26.54 5.55 -10.92
C ASN A 379 -25.67 5.52 -9.67
N ALA A 380 -26.05 4.77 -8.64
CA ALA A 380 -25.29 4.68 -7.39
C ALA A 380 -23.87 4.14 -7.60
N VAL A 381 -23.76 3.13 -8.47
CA VAL A 381 -22.47 2.53 -8.84
C VAL A 381 -21.59 3.58 -9.52
N ARG A 382 -22.14 4.29 -10.52
CA ARG A 382 -21.42 5.34 -11.25
C ARG A 382 -21.09 6.56 -10.39
N GLU A 383 -21.98 6.94 -9.49
CA GLU A 383 -21.81 8.06 -8.57
C GLU A 383 -20.65 7.76 -7.61
N LEU A 384 -20.66 6.59 -6.95
CA LEU A 384 -19.56 6.18 -6.06
C LEU A 384 -18.24 6.09 -6.84
N GLU A 385 -18.27 5.49 -8.03
CA GLU A 385 -17.10 5.39 -8.90
C GLU A 385 -16.51 6.78 -9.20
N ASN A 386 -17.33 7.73 -9.65
CA ASN A 386 -16.86 9.07 -9.99
C ASN A 386 -16.38 9.86 -8.77
N GLN A 387 -17.03 9.73 -7.61
CA GLN A 387 -16.58 10.38 -6.38
C GLN A 387 -15.19 9.87 -5.95
N LEU A 388 -14.97 8.55 -6.00
CA LEU A 388 -13.68 7.96 -5.69
C LEU A 388 -12.60 8.26 -6.72
N LYS A 389 -12.95 8.34 -8.02
CA LYS A 389 -12.06 8.81 -9.08
C LYS A 389 -11.58 10.22 -8.80
N MET A 390 -12.50 11.13 -8.51
CA MET A 390 -12.17 12.51 -8.16
C MET A 390 -11.22 12.58 -6.98
N ASN A 391 -11.54 11.90 -5.88
CA ASN A 391 -10.69 11.92 -4.68
C ASN A 391 -9.29 11.36 -4.94
N SER A 392 -9.18 10.33 -5.78
CA SER A 392 -7.89 9.67 -6.05
C SER A 392 -7.04 10.42 -7.09
N CYS A 393 -7.65 11.27 -7.93
CA CYS A 393 -6.97 12.00 -9.00
C CYS A 393 -6.78 13.49 -8.71
N HIS A 394 -7.35 14.00 -7.62
CA HIS A 394 -7.20 15.39 -7.21
C HIS A 394 -5.96 15.52 -6.30
N ASP A 395 -4.93 16.24 -6.74
CA ASP A 395 -3.61 16.28 -6.08
C ASP A 395 -3.65 16.69 -4.59
N LEU A 396 -4.60 17.55 -4.22
CA LEU A 396 -4.78 18.01 -2.84
C LEU A 396 -5.67 17.10 -1.98
N ILE A 397 -6.37 16.11 -2.56
CA ILE A 397 -7.16 15.14 -1.80
C ILE A 397 -6.26 13.94 -1.48
N SER A 398 -5.89 13.81 -0.21
CA SER A 398 -4.95 12.80 0.28
C SER A 398 -5.63 11.51 0.72
N GLY A 399 -6.96 11.43 0.71
CA GLY A 399 -7.65 10.27 1.24
C GLY A 399 -9.16 10.28 1.16
N THR A 400 -9.76 9.15 1.50
CA THR A 400 -11.21 8.94 1.59
C THR A 400 -11.54 8.07 2.80
N ILE A 401 -12.60 8.44 3.53
CA ILE A 401 -13.09 7.70 4.69
C ILE A 401 -14.55 7.33 4.45
N MET A 402 -14.87 6.04 4.50
CA MET A 402 -16.21 5.52 4.25
C MET A 402 -17.09 5.61 5.49
N PHE A 403 -18.25 6.27 5.38
CA PHE A 403 -19.33 6.19 6.36
C PHE A 403 -20.38 5.19 5.87
N ARG A 404 -20.44 3.99 6.42
CA ARG A 404 -19.71 3.45 7.60
C ARG A 404 -19.59 1.92 7.55
N ALA A 405 -18.82 1.34 8.46
CA ALA A 405 -18.34 -0.05 8.39
C ALA A 405 -19.39 -1.12 8.11
N ARG A 406 -20.58 -1.09 8.74
CA ARG A 406 -21.63 -2.10 8.50
C ARG A 406 -22.09 -2.13 7.03
N ASN A 407 -22.04 -0.99 6.34
CA ASN A 407 -22.47 -0.89 4.94
C ASN A 407 -21.51 -1.60 3.98
N MET A 408 -20.28 -1.92 4.41
CA MET A 408 -19.35 -2.71 3.61
C MET A 408 -19.82 -4.16 3.40
N ASN A 409 -20.76 -4.63 4.24
CA ASN A 409 -21.30 -5.98 4.23
C ASN A 409 -22.78 -6.04 3.80
N ASP A 410 -23.39 -4.93 3.42
CA ASP A 410 -24.78 -4.91 2.92
C ASP A 410 -24.79 -5.37 1.46
N ASP A 411 -25.58 -6.40 1.16
CA ASP A 411 -25.74 -6.98 -0.19
C ASP A 411 -26.10 -5.92 -1.24
N ARG A 412 -26.91 -4.93 -0.87
CA ARG A 412 -27.37 -3.88 -1.78
C ARG A 412 -26.25 -2.92 -2.18
N LYS A 413 -25.09 -2.97 -1.51
CA LYS A 413 -23.95 -2.09 -1.75
C LYS A 413 -22.79 -2.80 -2.44
N GLN A 414 -22.83 -4.13 -2.52
CA GLN A 414 -21.73 -4.95 -3.03
C GLN A 414 -21.38 -4.66 -4.48
N GLN A 415 -22.36 -4.33 -5.33
CA GLN A 415 -22.07 -3.96 -6.72
C GLN A 415 -21.20 -2.69 -6.80
N ALA A 416 -21.54 -1.65 -6.03
CA ALA A 416 -20.78 -0.40 -6.03
C ALA A 416 -19.40 -0.58 -5.38
N ILE A 417 -19.31 -1.40 -4.32
CA ILE A 417 -18.05 -1.77 -3.67
C ILE A 417 -17.14 -2.56 -4.62
N GLY A 418 -17.69 -3.58 -5.30
CA GLY A 418 -16.95 -4.39 -6.27
C GLY A 418 -16.35 -3.53 -7.37
N ASN A 419 -17.15 -2.64 -7.97
CA ASN A 419 -16.65 -1.68 -8.96
C ASN A 419 -15.52 -0.78 -8.41
N ALA A 420 -15.66 -0.28 -7.17
CA ALA A 420 -14.60 0.51 -6.56
C ALA A 420 -13.30 -0.29 -6.40
N LEU A 421 -13.38 -1.56 -5.98
CA LEU A 421 -12.21 -2.42 -5.81
C LEU A 421 -11.57 -2.82 -7.14
N ASP A 422 -12.38 -3.18 -8.14
CA ASP A 422 -11.86 -3.68 -9.42
C ASP A 422 -11.19 -2.58 -10.25
N TYR A 423 -11.72 -1.35 -10.19
CA TYR A 423 -11.33 -0.28 -11.11
C TYR A 423 -10.61 0.91 -10.47
N ILE A 424 -10.70 1.09 -9.15
CA ILE A 424 -10.15 2.27 -8.47
C ILE A 424 -9.15 1.88 -7.39
N TRP A 425 -9.53 0.99 -6.48
CA TRP A 425 -8.70 0.52 -5.37
C TRP A 425 -8.14 -0.89 -5.62
N ASN A 426 -7.81 -1.20 -6.88
CA ASN A 426 -7.32 -2.53 -7.30
C ASN A 426 -5.87 -2.83 -6.89
N SER A 427 -5.15 -1.81 -6.41
CA SER A 427 -3.82 -1.92 -5.81
C SER A 427 -3.87 -1.43 -4.37
N LYS A 428 -2.96 -1.94 -3.53
CA LYS A 428 -2.75 -1.41 -2.18
C LYS A 428 -2.15 -0.01 -2.25
N ALA A 429 -2.39 0.79 -1.21
CA ALA A 429 -1.81 2.11 -1.08
C ALA A 429 -1.21 2.28 0.32
N LEU A 430 -0.07 2.97 0.37
CA LEU A 430 0.49 3.47 1.62
C LEU A 430 -0.27 4.72 2.06
N ILE A 431 -0.12 5.09 3.33
CA ILE A 431 -0.70 6.33 3.84
C ILE A 431 0.22 7.50 3.41
N PRO A 432 -0.34 8.66 3.04
CA PRO A 432 0.46 9.85 2.73
C PRO A 432 1.33 10.28 3.92
N VAL A 433 2.56 10.72 3.62
CA VAL A 433 3.47 11.28 4.62
C VAL A 433 2.97 12.64 5.10
N MET A 434 3.22 12.99 6.36
CA MET A 434 3.01 14.35 6.88
C MET A 434 4.38 14.94 7.28
N PRO A 435 5.18 15.46 6.32
CA PRO A 435 6.58 15.83 6.57
C PRO A 435 6.75 16.87 7.69
N TRP A 436 5.76 17.75 7.86
CA TRP A 436 5.75 18.77 8.90
C TRP A 436 5.62 18.23 10.33
N LYS A 437 5.14 16.99 10.51
CA LYS A 437 5.07 16.34 11.85
C LYS A 437 6.43 15.77 12.30
N GLY A 438 7.48 15.93 11.51
CA GLY A 438 8.79 15.34 11.77
C GLY A 438 8.84 13.88 11.34
N GLY A 439 9.61 13.05 12.05
CA GLY A 439 9.93 11.70 11.57
C GLY A 439 10.99 11.71 10.47
N HIS A 440 11.42 10.53 10.06
CA HIS A 440 12.36 10.35 8.95
C HIS A 440 12.28 8.90 8.48
N ALA A 441 12.69 8.69 7.22
CA ALA A 441 12.79 7.35 6.68
C ALA A 441 13.72 6.50 7.57
N PRO A 442 13.29 5.31 8.02
CA PRO A 442 14.18 4.41 8.76
C PRO A 442 15.40 4.00 7.91
N GLN A 443 16.33 3.29 8.54
CA GLN A 443 17.42 2.66 7.82
C GLN A 443 16.89 1.64 6.80
N LYS A 444 17.64 1.46 5.73
CA LYS A 444 17.40 0.41 4.74
C LYS A 444 17.50 -0.96 5.44
N PRO A 445 16.48 -1.84 5.31
CA PRO A 445 16.59 -3.20 5.81
C PRO A 445 17.78 -3.96 5.21
N VAL A 446 18.35 -4.88 5.98
CA VAL A 446 19.36 -5.80 5.45
C VAL A 446 18.63 -6.95 4.73
N PRO A 447 18.88 -7.18 3.43
CA PRO A 447 18.21 -8.25 2.70
C PRO A 447 18.55 -9.61 3.31
N GLY A 448 17.53 -10.43 3.55
CA GLY A 448 17.69 -11.83 3.94
C GLY A 448 17.60 -12.75 2.73
N TRP A 449 16.90 -13.87 2.89
CA TRP A 449 16.74 -14.88 1.84
C TRP A 449 15.27 -15.05 1.48
N MET A 450 15.03 -15.79 0.40
CA MET A 450 13.72 -16.28 0.05
C MET A 450 13.76 -17.80 -0.12
N GLU A 451 12.76 -18.49 0.41
CA GLU A 451 12.64 -19.94 0.35
C GLU A 451 11.22 -20.36 -0.09
N PRO A 452 11.08 -21.30 -1.03
CA PRO A 452 9.79 -21.92 -1.31
C PRO A 452 9.39 -22.80 -0.13
N VAL A 453 8.15 -22.66 0.32
CA VAL A 453 7.51 -23.50 1.34
C VAL A 453 6.20 -24.06 0.79
N SER A 454 5.54 -24.98 1.51
CA SER A 454 4.32 -25.64 1.02
C SER A 454 3.20 -24.66 0.65
N ASP A 455 3.16 -23.52 1.33
CA ASP A 455 2.06 -22.55 1.29
C ASP A 455 2.45 -21.25 0.57
N GLY A 456 3.60 -21.22 -0.12
CA GLY A 456 4.05 -20.06 -0.89
C GLY A 456 5.57 -19.84 -0.84
N ILE A 457 6.00 -18.58 -0.90
CA ILE A 457 7.39 -18.16 -0.82
C ILE A 457 7.57 -17.36 0.47
N ARG A 458 8.39 -17.87 1.39
CA ARG A 458 8.81 -17.12 2.58
C ARG A 458 9.95 -16.21 2.20
N ILE A 459 9.85 -14.94 2.55
CA ILE A 459 10.91 -13.94 2.40
C ILE A 459 11.32 -13.43 3.77
N THR A 460 12.62 -13.19 3.97
CA THR A 460 13.17 -12.69 5.23
C THR A 460 14.06 -11.46 5.02
N TRP A 461 14.15 -10.63 6.05
CA TRP A 461 15.07 -9.50 6.12
C TRP A 461 15.42 -9.21 7.58
N SER A 462 16.50 -8.48 7.81
CA SER A 462 16.89 -8.03 9.16
C SER A 462 16.74 -6.51 9.28
N ASP A 463 16.23 -6.06 10.42
CA ASP A 463 16.10 -4.64 10.74
C ASP A 463 16.22 -4.37 12.26
N SER A 464 17.26 -3.63 12.62
CA SER A 464 17.54 -3.20 14.00
C SER A 464 17.18 -1.74 14.28
N ASP A 465 16.61 -1.00 13.31
CA ASP A 465 16.19 0.38 13.51
C ASP A 465 14.95 0.45 14.42
N ALA A 466 15.08 1.14 15.55
CA ALA A 466 13.99 1.30 16.51
C ALA A 466 12.84 2.18 15.99
N ASN A 467 13.07 3.00 14.97
CA ASN A 467 12.07 3.90 14.39
C ASN A 467 11.16 3.20 13.35
N THR A 468 11.54 2.01 12.87
CA THR A 468 10.69 1.24 11.95
C THR A 468 9.42 0.78 12.64
N ALA A 469 8.27 1.20 12.10
CA ALA A 469 6.96 0.76 12.55
C ALA A 469 6.45 -0.45 11.73
N TYR A 470 6.69 -0.46 10.42
CA TYR A 470 6.22 -1.51 9.51
C TYR A 470 7.04 -1.55 8.22
N TYR A 471 6.77 -2.53 7.38
CA TYR A 471 7.42 -2.73 6.08
C TYR A 471 6.40 -2.69 4.94
N ALA A 472 6.84 -2.23 3.77
CA ALA A 472 6.12 -2.42 2.52
C ALA A 472 6.87 -3.44 1.66
N ILE A 473 6.13 -4.37 1.09
CA ILE A 473 6.66 -5.53 0.38
C ILE A 473 6.18 -5.47 -1.06
N TYR A 474 7.14 -5.34 -1.97
CA TYR A 474 6.92 -5.26 -3.41
C TYR A 474 7.37 -6.55 -4.07
N ARG A 475 6.57 -7.06 -5.02
CA ARG A 475 6.90 -8.22 -5.85
C ARG A 475 7.08 -7.81 -7.30
N PHE A 476 8.15 -8.28 -7.93
CA PHE A 476 8.49 -7.99 -9.32
C PHE A 476 8.97 -9.25 -10.04
N GLU A 477 8.97 -9.21 -11.37
CA GLU A 477 9.55 -10.28 -12.19
C GLU A 477 11.09 -10.21 -12.14
N GLU A 478 11.77 -11.36 -12.11
CA GLU A 478 13.24 -11.39 -11.99
C GLU A 478 13.91 -10.57 -13.11
N GLY A 479 14.79 -9.64 -12.73
CA GLY A 479 15.49 -8.75 -13.66
C GLY A 479 14.81 -7.41 -13.93
N GLU A 480 13.59 -7.18 -13.44
CA GLU A 480 12.90 -5.89 -13.54
C GLU A 480 13.65 -4.80 -12.74
N LYS A 481 13.77 -3.59 -13.32
CA LYS A 481 14.34 -2.44 -12.62
C LYS A 481 13.30 -1.85 -11.68
N VAL A 482 13.61 -1.80 -10.39
CA VAL A 482 12.68 -1.33 -9.37
C VAL A 482 12.99 0.11 -8.97
N ASN A 483 11.97 0.98 -9.01
CA ASN A 483 12.02 2.35 -8.49
C ASN A 483 10.85 2.57 -7.55
N THR A 484 11.12 2.81 -6.27
CA THR A 484 10.07 3.04 -5.26
C THR A 484 9.53 4.47 -5.29
N ASN A 485 10.16 5.41 -6.00
CA ASN A 485 9.77 6.83 -5.97
C ASN A 485 8.68 7.21 -6.98
N ILE A 486 8.07 6.24 -7.67
CA ILE A 486 7.02 6.46 -8.67
C ILE A 486 5.67 5.91 -8.18
N HIS A 487 4.56 6.38 -8.74
CA HIS A 487 3.24 5.93 -8.31
C HIS A 487 2.92 4.50 -8.75
N GLU A 488 3.42 4.09 -9.91
CA GLU A 488 3.15 2.82 -10.57
C GLU A 488 3.59 1.60 -9.75
N ILE A 489 4.60 1.77 -8.88
CA ILE A 489 5.13 0.73 -8.00
C ILE A 489 4.08 0.17 -7.04
N ALA A 490 2.99 0.91 -6.78
CA ALA A 490 1.90 0.42 -5.94
C ALA A 490 1.21 -0.82 -6.53
N SER A 491 1.29 -1.03 -7.85
CA SER A 491 0.81 -2.26 -8.50
C SER A 491 1.56 -3.50 -8.03
N ASN A 492 2.82 -3.32 -7.63
CA ASN A 492 3.71 -4.35 -7.12
C ASN A 492 3.61 -4.49 -5.59
N LEU A 493 2.94 -3.58 -4.89
CA LEU A 493 2.76 -3.63 -3.43
C LEU A 493 1.79 -4.75 -3.05
N ILE A 494 2.35 -5.88 -2.61
CA ILE A 494 1.57 -7.07 -2.26
C ILE A 494 1.15 -7.08 -0.79
N ALA A 495 1.93 -6.45 0.10
CA ALA A 495 1.66 -6.43 1.52
C ALA A 495 2.30 -5.25 2.25
N THR A 496 1.71 -4.93 3.39
CA THR A 496 2.36 -4.13 4.42
C THR A 496 2.31 -4.89 5.74
N VAL A 497 3.44 -5.00 6.44
CA VAL A 497 3.59 -5.90 7.59
C VAL A 497 4.15 -5.11 8.78
N ARG A 498 3.46 -5.16 9.91
CA ARG A 498 3.91 -4.51 11.15
C ARG A 498 5.23 -5.12 11.62
N LYS A 499 6.14 -4.30 12.18
CA LYS A 499 7.39 -4.80 12.73
C LYS A 499 7.13 -5.77 13.89
N GLY A 500 7.71 -6.97 13.81
CA GLY A 500 7.64 -8.00 14.85
C GLY A 500 8.66 -7.79 15.98
N THR A 501 8.56 -8.64 17.00
CA THR A 501 9.48 -8.64 18.15
C THR A 501 10.75 -9.44 17.81
N GLY A 502 11.69 -8.83 17.10
CA GLY A 502 12.93 -9.47 16.70
C GLY A 502 13.69 -8.64 15.68
N GLU A 503 14.94 -9.01 15.40
CA GLU A 503 15.72 -8.37 14.34
C GLU A 503 15.35 -8.96 12.97
N VAL A 504 15.23 -10.29 12.89
CA VAL A 504 14.77 -10.98 11.68
C VAL A 504 13.26 -10.87 11.56
N GLN A 505 12.81 -10.46 10.38
CA GLN A 505 11.44 -10.29 9.98
C GLN A 505 11.13 -11.24 8.82
N GLU A 506 9.86 -11.56 8.65
CA GLU A 506 9.43 -12.44 7.57
C GLU A 506 8.06 -12.07 7.02
N TYR A 507 7.81 -12.51 5.80
CA TYR A 507 6.49 -12.51 5.17
C TYR A 507 6.35 -13.74 4.28
N LEU A 508 5.14 -14.30 4.24
CA LEU A 508 4.78 -15.39 3.35
C LEU A 508 3.93 -14.83 2.20
N ASP A 509 4.50 -14.81 1.00
CA ASP A 509 3.74 -14.56 -0.22
C ASP A 509 3.09 -15.87 -0.68
N PRO A 510 1.75 -16.01 -0.76
CA PRO A 510 1.08 -17.24 -1.16
C PRO A 510 1.25 -17.63 -2.65
N GLN A 511 2.27 -17.11 -3.36
CA GLN A 511 2.59 -17.46 -4.74
C GLN A 511 3.38 -18.76 -4.85
N GLU A 512 3.17 -19.48 -5.96
CA GLU A 512 3.74 -20.83 -6.17
C GLU A 512 5.04 -20.85 -7.02
N GLN A 513 5.46 -19.74 -7.63
CA GLN A 513 6.57 -19.72 -8.62
C GLN A 513 7.81 -18.91 -8.17
N PRO A 514 8.70 -19.47 -7.33
CA PRO A 514 9.86 -18.77 -6.75
C PRO A 514 10.94 -18.35 -7.76
N GLY A 515 11.20 -19.15 -8.80
CA GLY A 515 12.28 -18.90 -9.75
C GLY A 515 12.00 -17.80 -10.79
N LYS A 516 10.91 -17.04 -10.65
CA LYS A 516 10.54 -15.96 -11.58
C LYS A 516 10.30 -14.61 -10.90
N VAL A 517 10.37 -14.57 -9.58
CA VAL A 517 10.01 -13.39 -8.80
C VAL A 517 11.20 -12.91 -7.97
N GLY A 518 11.27 -11.60 -7.77
CA GLY A 518 12.07 -11.01 -6.71
C GLY A 518 11.22 -10.10 -5.84
N TYR A 519 11.78 -9.74 -4.69
CA TYR A 519 11.10 -8.91 -3.70
C TYR A 519 11.92 -7.69 -3.34
N LEU A 520 11.23 -6.58 -3.07
CA LEU A 520 11.83 -5.39 -2.52
C LEU A 520 11.08 -5.06 -1.23
N VAL A 521 11.84 -4.89 -0.15
CA VAL A 521 11.30 -4.55 1.16
C VAL A 521 11.81 -3.17 1.56
N THR A 522 10.90 -2.26 1.90
CA THR A 522 11.22 -0.96 2.50
C THR A 522 10.72 -0.92 3.93
N ALA A 523 11.44 -0.24 4.83
CA ALA A 523 10.99 0.07 6.18
C ALA A 523 10.27 1.42 6.21
N LEU A 524 9.26 1.55 7.07
CA LEU A 524 8.47 2.76 7.24
C LEU A 524 8.32 3.13 8.71
N ASP A 525 8.45 4.42 9.03
CA ASP A 525 8.21 4.96 10.37
C ASP A 525 6.71 5.14 10.67
N ARG A 526 6.38 5.62 11.88
CA ARG A 526 4.99 5.91 12.31
C ARG A 526 4.31 7.02 11.47
N LEU A 527 5.08 7.82 10.74
CA LEU A 527 4.60 8.90 9.87
C LEU A 527 4.74 8.56 8.38
N HIS A 528 5.00 7.29 8.08
CA HIS A 528 5.06 6.67 6.74
C HIS A 528 6.21 7.13 5.85
N HIS A 529 7.26 7.74 6.41
CA HIS A 529 8.51 7.96 5.69
C HIS A 529 9.11 6.61 5.34
N GLU A 530 9.49 6.44 4.08
CA GLU A 530 9.88 5.15 3.52
C GLU A 530 11.36 5.13 3.21
N SER A 531 12.03 4.07 3.65
CA SER A 531 13.46 3.87 3.44
C SER A 531 13.79 3.40 2.02
N GLU A 532 15.09 3.36 1.70
CA GLU A 532 15.54 2.65 0.51
C GLU A 532 15.19 1.16 0.56
N GLY A 533 14.96 0.56 -0.60
CA GLY A 533 14.57 -0.84 -0.72
C GLY A 533 15.71 -1.84 -0.58
N ALA A 534 15.47 -2.89 0.20
CA ALA A 534 16.27 -4.10 0.26
C ALA A 534 15.76 -5.10 -0.80
N VAL A 535 16.59 -5.39 -1.80
CA VAL A 535 16.24 -6.34 -2.87
C VAL A 535 16.60 -7.75 -2.41
N ILE A 536 15.59 -8.62 -2.30
CA ILE A 536 15.74 -10.04 -2.00
C ILE A 536 15.56 -10.80 -3.31
N LYS A 537 16.60 -11.52 -3.73
CA LYS A 537 16.61 -12.27 -4.99
C LYS A 537 16.57 -13.77 -4.74
N SER A 538 16.06 -14.50 -5.74
CA SER A 538 16.13 -15.95 -5.77
C SER A 538 17.57 -16.42 -5.94
N SER A 539 18.03 -17.29 -5.03
CA SER A 539 19.21 -18.14 -5.28
C SER A 539 18.86 -19.37 -6.13
N LEU A 540 17.58 -19.61 -6.43
CA LEU A 540 17.08 -20.72 -7.24
C LEU A 540 17.01 -20.33 -8.71
N SER A 541 17.44 -21.21 -9.61
CA SER A 541 17.30 -21.05 -11.06
C SER A 541 15.83 -21.01 -11.51
N ALA A 542 15.57 -20.23 -12.56
CA ALA A 542 14.29 -20.20 -13.25
C ALA A 542 13.98 -21.47 -14.05
N PHE A 543 15.00 -22.27 -14.36
CA PHE A 543 14.94 -23.37 -15.34
C PHE A 543 15.31 -24.75 -14.75
N PHE A 544 16.07 -24.78 -13.65
CA PHE A 544 16.65 -26.02 -13.12
C PHE A 544 16.45 -26.18 -11.61
N HIS A 545 15.88 -27.31 -11.20
CA HIS A 545 15.53 -27.63 -9.81
C HIS A 545 16.74 -27.84 -8.89
N ASP A 546 17.88 -28.23 -9.46
CA ASP A 546 19.12 -28.54 -8.75
C ASP A 546 20.13 -27.38 -8.73
N ILE A 547 19.73 -26.21 -9.23
CA ILE A 547 20.50 -24.97 -9.11
C ILE A 547 19.88 -24.14 -7.99
N GLY A 548 20.43 -24.28 -6.79
CA GLY A 548 20.05 -23.53 -5.61
C GLY A 548 21.23 -22.81 -4.94
N PRO A 549 21.14 -22.50 -3.63
CA PRO A 549 22.16 -21.73 -2.89
C PRO A 549 23.60 -22.20 -3.09
N ASP A 550 23.83 -23.52 -3.13
CA ASP A 550 25.17 -24.10 -3.32
C ASP A 550 25.81 -23.77 -4.68
N TYR A 551 25.00 -23.36 -5.67
CA TYR A 551 25.42 -23.02 -7.02
C TYR A 551 25.05 -21.57 -7.42
N GLU A 552 24.80 -20.70 -6.45
CA GLU A 552 24.48 -19.28 -6.71
C GLU A 552 25.55 -18.60 -7.59
N TRP A 553 26.83 -18.94 -7.37
CA TRP A 553 27.97 -18.44 -8.14
C TRP A 553 27.91 -18.80 -9.65
N ALA A 554 27.17 -19.85 -10.01
CA ALA A 554 27.01 -20.32 -11.39
C ALA A 554 25.62 -19.99 -11.98
N LYS A 555 24.60 -19.77 -11.14
CA LYS A 555 23.18 -19.57 -11.53
C LYS A 555 23.03 -18.65 -12.74
N ALA A 556 23.52 -17.41 -12.63
CA ALA A 556 23.34 -16.40 -13.68
C ALA A 556 23.97 -16.82 -15.02
N SER A 557 25.08 -17.57 -14.99
CA SER A 557 25.71 -18.08 -16.20
C SER A 557 24.91 -19.25 -16.77
N ILE A 558 24.38 -20.14 -15.92
CA ILE A 558 23.59 -21.31 -16.33
C ILE A 558 22.28 -20.85 -16.97
N ASP A 559 21.53 -19.98 -16.28
CA ASP A 559 20.26 -19.43 -16.75
C ASP A 559 20.46 -18.66 -18.06
N GLY A 560 21.46 -17.78 -18.12
CA GLY A 560 21.73 -16.97 -19.32
C GLY A 560 22.17 -17.77 -20.54
N LEU A 561 22.96 -18.85 -20.36
CA LEU A 561 23.34 -19.73 -21.49
C LEU A 561 22.20 -20.68 -21.89
N TYR A 562 21.28 -21.03 -20.99
CA TYR A 562 20.06 -21.78 -21.33
C TYR A 562 19.11 -20.94 -22.19
N GLU A 563 18.87 -19.68 -21.83
CA GLU A 563 18.05 -18.75 -22.61
C GLU A 563 18.59 -18.54 -24.03
N LYS A 564 19.92 -18.46 -24.16
CA LYS A 564 20.63 -18.38 -25.45
C LYS A 564 20.63 -19.70 -26.22
N LYS A 565 20.02 -20.77 -25.68
CA LYS A 565 19.95 -22.11 -26.29
C LYS A 565 21.31 -22.76 -26.51
N ILE A 566 22.32 -22.35 -25.73
CA ILE A 566 23.68 -22.86 -25.78
C ILE A 566 23.76 -24.16 -24.97
N VAL A 567 23.16 -24.15 -23.77
CA VAL A 567 23.15 -25.31 -22.86
C VAL A 567 21.74 -25.75 -22.51
N TYR A 568 21.62 -27.01 -22.11
CA TYR A 568 20.35 -27.66 -21.77
C TYR A 568 20.56 -28.56 -20.55
N GLY A 569 19.49 -28.78 -19.78
CA GLY A 569 19.41 -29.84 -18.78
C GLY A 569 18.96 -31.16 -19.40
N ASP A 570 18.51 -32.09 -18.56
CA ASP A 570 18.03 -33.42 -18.98
C ASP A 570 16.61 -33.46 -19.58
N GLY A 571 15.91 -32.32 -19.61
CA GLY A 571 14.53 -32.22 -20.04
C GLY A 571 13.49 -32.44 -18.94
N ASN A 572 13.90 -32.85 -17.73
CA ASN A 572 13.05 -32.97 -16.54
C ASN A 572 13.29 -31.83 -15.52
N GLY A 573 14.05 -30.82 -15.92
CA GLY A 573 14.38 -29.67 -15.08
C GLY A 573 15.64 -29.87 -14.22
N PHE A 574 16.53 -30.80 -14.54
CA PHE A 574 17.82 -30.94 -13.85
C PHE A 574 19.00 -30.56 -14.74
N PHE A 575 19.96 -29.81 -14.20
CA PHE A 575 21.16 -29.37 -14.90
C PHE A 575 22.39 -30.23 -14.60
N TYR A 576 22.43 -30.85 -13.42
CA TYR A 576 23.53 -31.62 -12.84
C TYR A 576 24.84 -30.80 -12.72
N PRO A 577 24.84 -29.70 -11.95
CA PRO A 577 25.96 -28.75 -11.92
C PRO A 577 27.28 -29.35 -11.43
N ALA A 578 27.21 -30.36 -10.54
CA ALA A 578 28.35 -31.04 -9.95
C ALA A 578 29.01 -32.09 -10.87
N GLU A 579 28.31 -32.54 -11.92
CA GLU A 579 28.79 -33.63 -12.74
C GLU A 579 29.98 -33.19 -13.60
N ASN A 580 30.98 -34.07 -13.71
CA ASN A 580 32.09 -33.87 -14.63
C ASN A 580 31.59 -33.91 -16.08
N THR A 581 32.06 -32.98 -16.90
CA THR A 581 31.60 -32.87 -18.29
C THR A 581 32.43 -33.76 -19.20
N LYS A 582 31.76 -34.48 -20.10
CA LYS A 582 32.43 -35.27 -21.13
C LYS A 582 33.04 -34.37 -22.21
N ARG A 583 34.12 -34.81 -22.85
CA ARG A 583 34.79 -34.07 -23.93
C ARG A 583 33.84 -33.76 -25.09
N GLY A 584 32.98 -34.71 -25.48
CA GLY A 584 31.96 -34.51 -26.51
C GLY A 584 30.95 -33.43 -26.13
N ASP A 585 30.47 -33.42 -24.89
CA ASP A 585 29.53 -32.41 -24.36
C ASP A 585 30.17 -31.01 -24.35
N PHE A 586 31.43 -30.90 -23.93
CA PHE A 586 32.12 -29.61 -23.94
C PHE A 586 32.24 -29.06 -25.36
N VAL A 587 32.63 -29.88 -26.35
CA VAL A 587 32.73 -29.45 -27.75
C VAL A 587 31.37 -29.01 -28.29
N LEU A 588 30.30 -29.75 -27.97
CA LEU A 588 28.93 -29.37 -28.31
C LEU A 588 28.58 -27.97 -27.77
N MET A 589 28.87 -27.71 -26.49
CA MET A 589 28.63 -26.40 -25.87
C MET A 589 29.48 -25.31 -26.52
N LEU A 590 30.74 -25.61 -26.84
CA LEU A 590 31.70 -24.67 -27.44
C LEU A 590 31.28 -24.23 -28.86
N ILE A 591 30.89 -25.19 -29.71
CA ILE A 591 30.41 -24.93 -31.07
C ILE A 591 29.14 -24.08 -31.05
N ARG A 592 28.20 -24.39 -30.15
CA ARG A 592 26.96 -23.62 -29.98
C ARG A 592 27.23 -22.21 -29.46
N ALA A 593 28.08 -22.08 -28.44
CA ALA A 593 28.41 -20.80 -27.82
C ALA A 593 28.95 -19.78 -28.85
N PHE A 594 29.87 -20.22 -29.70
CA PHE A 594 30.52 -19.37 -30.69
C PHE A 594 29.88 -19.44 -32.09
N GLY A 595 28.77 -20.17 -32.25
CA GLY A 595 28.03 -20.27 -33.52
C GLY A 595 28.84 -20.85 -34.68
N LEU A 596 29.80 -21.72 -34.39
CA LEU A 596 30.82 -22.18 -35.34
C LEU A 596 30.25 -23.16 -36.38
N LYS A 597 30.70 -23.03 -37.63
CA LYS A 597 30.25 -23.85 -38.78
C LYS A 597 31.42 -24.16 -39.71
N ALA A 598 31.43 -25.35 -40.29
CA ALA A 598 32.38 -25.76 -41.33
C ALA A 598 31.73 -26.82 -42.25
N GLU A 599 32.22 -26.96 -43.48
CA GLU A 599 31.91 -28.12 -44.32
C GLU A 599 32.65 -29.34 -43.77
N THR A 600 31.90 -30.37 -43.38
CA THR A 600 32.42 -31.53 -42.64
C THR A 600 32.70 -32.70 -43.59
N VAL A 601 33.91 -33.26 -43.56
CA VAL A 601 34.29 -34.35 -44.49
C VAL A 601 34.69 -35.65 -43.77
N GLU A 602 35.36 -35.62 -42.62
CA GLU A 602 35.77 -36.82 -41.86
C GLU A 602 35.79 -36.61 -40.34
N ASN A 603 35.34 -37.61 -39.56
CA ASN A 603 35.33 -37.59 -38.10
C ASN A 603 36.46 -38.46 -37.49
N TYR A 604 36.54 -38.58 -36.15
CA TYR A 604 37.40 -39.55 -35.47
C TYR A 604 36.76 -40.95 -35.47
N MET A 605 37.58 -42.00 -35.34
CA MET A 605 37.11 -43.38 -35.44
C MET A 605 36.17 -43.80 -34.30
N ASP A 606 36.26 -43.15 -33.16
CA ASP A 606 35.44 -43.38 -31.95
C ASP A 606 34.27 -42.39 -31.79
N VAL A 607 33.85 -41.76 -32.89
CA VAL A 607 32.70 -40.85 -32.91
C VAL A 607 31.61 -41.44 -33.81
N PRO A 608 30.66 -42.22 -33.27
CA PRO A 608 29.59 -42.86 -34.04
C PRO A 608 28.74 -41.86 -34.82
N ALA A 609 28.26 -42.25 -36.00
CA ALA A 609 27.47 -41.39 -36.90
C ALA A 609 26.11 -40.96 -36.31
N ASP A 610 25.58 -41.75 -35.38
CA ASP A 610 24.30 -41.54 -34.68
C ASP A 610 24.45 -40.83 -33.33
N SER A 611 25.68 -40.55 -32.88
CA SER A 611 25.92 -39.82 -31.63
C SER A 611 25.49 -38.35 -31.75
N TYR A 612 24.90 -37.81 -30.68
CA TYR A 612 24.38 -36.44 -30.67
C TYR A 612 25.47 -35.36 -30.83
N TYR A 613 26.73 -35.69 -30.54
CA TYR A 613 27.89 -34.81 -30.69
C TYR A 613 28.62 -34.99 -32.04
N HIS A 614 28.18 -35.92 -32.90
CA HIS A 614 28.91 -36.29 -34.13
C HIS A 614 29.23 -35.07 -35.00
N LYS A 615 28.20 -34.25 -35.26
CA LYS A 615 28.31 -33.07 -36.14
C LYS A 615 29.22 -32.01 -35.54
N ASP A 616 29.05 -31.69 -34.26
CA ASP A 616 29.80 -30.64 -33.58
C ASP A 616 31.29 -30.99 -33.46
N ILE A 617 31.62 -32.26 -33.20
CA ILE A 617 33.01 -32.73 -33.22
C ILE A 617 33.61 -32.64 -34.62
N ALA A 618 32.86 -33.01 -35.67
CA ALA A 618 33.35 -32.88 -37.05
C ALA A 618 33.64 -31.42 -37.42
N VAL A 619 32.79 -30.48 -36.99
CA VAL A 619 33.03 -29.04 -37.16
C VAL A 619 34.26 -28.59 -36.38
N ALA A 620 34.39 -28.97 -35.11
CA ALA A 620 35.53 -28.58 -34.29
C ALA A 620 36.87 -29.12 -34.83
N LYS A 621 36.85 -30.34 -35.39
CA LYS A 621 38.00 -30.94 -36.08
C LYS A 621 38.36 -30.17 -37.36
N ALA A 622 37.37 -29.87 -38.20
CA ALA A 622 37.58 -29.13 -39.45
C ALA A 622 38.12 -27.71 -39.21
N LEU A 623 37.73 -27.07 -38.09
CA LEU A 623 38.20 -25.75 -37.68
C LEU A 623 39.55 -25.78 -36.94
N GLY A 624 40.17 -26.95 -36.76
CA GLY A 624 41.47 -27.07 -36.08
C GLY A 624 41.44 -26.80 -34.58
N ILE A 625 40.24 -26.80 -33.96
CA ILE A 625 40.08 -26.66 -32.51
C ILE A 625 40.60 -27.92 -31.82
N LEU A 626 40.29 -29.09 -32.40
CA LEU A 626 40.74 -30.39 -31.96
C LEU A 626 42.05 -30.77 -32.69
N GLN A 627 43.17 -30.82 -31.97
CA GLN A 627 44.48 -31.19 -32.52
C GLN A 627 45.03 -32.45 -31.86
N GLU A 628 44.21 -33.49 -31.79
CA GLU A 628 44.65 -34.80 -31.32
C GLU A 628 45.52 -35.48 -32.38
N ASN A 629 46.74 -35.89 -32.01
CA ASN A 629 47.69 -36.56 -32.91
C ASN A 629 47.34 -38.06 -33.16
N LYS A 630 46.09 -38.47 -32.92
CA LYS A 630 45.60 -39.85 -32.98
C LYS A 630 44.26 -39.90 -33.70
N ASN A 631 43.93 -41.05 -34.30
CA ASN A 631 42.63 -41.30 -34.95
C ASN A 631 41.43 -41.37 -33.98
N TYR A 632 41.62 -41.07 -32.68
CA TYR A 632 40.65 -41.21 -31.59
C TYR A 632 40.54 -39.89 -30.80
N PHE A 633 39.33 -39.50 -30.40
CA PHE A 633 39.03 -38.25 -29.67
C PHE A 633 38.61 -38.48 -28.20
N TYR A 634 38.07 -39.66 -27.91
CA TYR A 634 37.52 -40.09 -26.62
C TYR A 634 36.35 -39.20 -26.13
N PRO A 635 35.25 -39.08 -26.90
CA PRO A 635 34.16 -38.16 -26.60
C PRO A 635 33.49 -38.44 -25.24
N ASP A 636 33.48 -39.69 -24.78
CA ASP A 636 32.86 -40.10 -23.52
C ASP A 636 33.77 -39.96 -22.28
N SER A 637 35.05 -39.59 -22.46
CA SER A 637 35.95 -39.30 -21.34
C SER A 637 35.69 -37.90 -20.78
N TYR A 638 35.91 -37.71 -19.48
CA TYR A 638 35.79 -36.40 -18.86
C TYR A 638 36.90 -35.45 -19.32
N ILE A 639 36.54 -34.18 -19.51
CA ILE A 639 37.49 -33.16 -19.96
C ILE A 639 38.29 -32.61 -18.77
N THR A 640 39.61 -32.52 -18.93
CA THR A 640 40.49 -31.85 -17.96
C THR A 640 40.42 -30.33 -18.12
N ARG A 641 40.71 -29.59 -17.07
CA ARG A 641 40.74 -28.12 -17.12
C ARG A 641 41.78 -27.59 -18.10
N GLU A 642 42.93 -28.25 -18.25
CA GLU A 642 43.96 -27.85 -19.23
C GLU A 642 43.53 -28.09 -20.69
N ASP A 643 42.86 -29.21 -20.98
CA ASP A 643 42.30 -29.48 -22.31
C ASP A 643 41.23 -28.45 -22.70
N LEU A 644 40.35 -28.13 -21.74
CA LEU A 644 39.31 -27.12 -21.90
C LEU A 644 39.90 -25.76 -22.29
N MET A 645 40.98 -25.33 -21.62
CA MET A 645 41.63 -24.04 -21.89
C MET A 645 42.18 -23.98 -23.31
N VAL A 646 42.83 -25.06 -23.76
CA VAL A 646 43.40 -25.14 -25.11
C VAL A 646 42.31 -25.07 -26.17
N MET A 647 41.25 -25.87 -26.00
CA MET A 647 40.12 -25.88 -26.93
C MET A 647 39.37 -24.53 -26.95
N LEU A 648 39.16 -23.92 -25.78
CA LEU A 648 38.49 -22.63 -25.66
C LEU A 648 39.27 -21.51 -26.37
N LEU A 649 40.57 -21.39 -26.11
CA LEU A 649 41.38 -20.34 -26.74
C LEU A 649 41.37 -20.47 -28.27
N ARG A 650 41.47 -21.71 -28.78
CA ARG A 650 41.40 -21.97 -30.24
C ARG A 650 40.04 -21.59 -30.80
N ALA A 651 38.95 -21.99 -30.15
CA ALA A 651 37.61 -21.63 -30.60
C ALA A 651 37.40 -20.11 -30.63
N MET A 652 37.90 -19.38 -29.62
CA MET A 652 37.87 -17.92 -29.60
C MET A 652 38.64 -17.32 -30.78
N ALA A 653 39.84 -17.82 -31.09
CA ALA A 653 40.62 -17.34 -32.23
C ALA A 653 39.90 -17.50 -33.58
N ILE A 654 39.10 -18.57 -33.76
CA ILE A 654 38.29 -18.76 -34.98
C ILE A 654 37.22 -17.68 -35.15
N THR A 655 36.74 -17.07 -34.06
CA THR A 655 35.75 -15.99 -34.12
C THR A 655 36.35 -14.63 -34.55
N GLY A 656 37.66 -14.57 -34.81
CA GLY A 656 38.36 -13.32 -35.13
C GLY A 656 38.74 -12.48 -33.91
N HIS A 657 38.51 -12.99 -32.69
CA HIS A 657 38.87 -12.32 -31.44
C HIS A 657 40.12 -12.98 -30.86
N GLU A 658 41.29 -12.39 -31.14
CA GLU A 658 42.57 -12.87 -30.60
C GLU A 658 42.78 -12.35 -29.18
N VAL A 659 42.98 -13.28 -28.24
CA VAL A 659 43.37 -12.94 -26.87
C VAL A 659 44.83 -12.51 -26.88
N GLU A 660 45.16 -11.42 -26.18
CA GLU A 660 46.53 -10.92 -26.05
C GLU A 660 47.48 -12.03 -25.56
N LEU A 661 48.61 -12.19 -26.24
CA LEU A 661 49.65 -13.13 -25.83
C LEU A 661 50.21 -12.73 -24.46
N ALA A 662 50.13 -13.64 -23.50
CA ALA A 662 50.66 -13.45 -22.16
C ALA A 662 51.93 -14.29 -21.96
N GLY A 663 52.93 -13.73 -21.29
CA GLY A 663 54.07 -14.50 -20.80
C GLY A 663 53.63 -15.47 -19.70
N GLU A 664 54.26 -16.65 -19.65
CA GLU A 664 53.89 -17.73 -18.73
C GLU A 664 54.12 -17.38 -17.26
N GLU A 665 54.86 -16.30 -16.96
CA GLU A 665 55.08 -15.80 -15.60
C GLU A 665 53.78 -15.43 -14.89
N ILE A 666 52.71 -15.09 -15.61
CA ILE A 666 51.39 -14.83 -15.01
C ILE A 666 50.83 -16.07 -14.30
N LEU A 667 51.27 -17.27 -14.68
CA LEU A 667 50.83 -18.51 -14.06
C LEU A 667 51.47 -18.71 -12.68
N ASN A 668 52.58 -18.03 -12.36
CA ASN A 668 53.29 -18.18 -11.08
C ASN A 668 52.45 -17.72 -9.87
N GLN A 669 51.33 -17.03 -10.10
CA GLN A 669 50.37 -16.69 -9.04
C GLN A 669 49.60 -17.92 -8.52
N TYR A 670 49.64 -19.05 -9.23
CA TYR A 670 48.96 -20.29 -8.86
C TYR A 670 49.94 -21.32 -8.30
N GLU A 671 49.56 -21.93 -7.18
CA GLU A 671 50.40 -22.89 -6.43
C GLU A 671 50.77 -24.13 -7.25
N ASP A 672 49.89 -24.54 -8.16
CA ASP A 672 50.00 -25.75 -8.97
C ASP A 672 50.40 -25.47 -10.43
N SER A 673 50.93 -24.28 -10.72
CA SER A 673 51.33 -23.87 -12.08
C SER A 673 52.37 -24.80 -12.74
N ALA A 674 53.15 -25.52 -11.96
CA ALA A 674 54.09 -26.54 -12.43
C ALA A 674 53.39 -27.83 -12.95
N ALA A 675 52.13 -28.06 -12.58
CA ALA A 675 51.36 -29.23 -13.03
C ALA A 675 50.70 -29.06 -14.41
N ILE A 676 50.74 -27.84 -14.98
CA ILE A 676 50.19 -27.52 -16.30
C ILE A 676 51.09 -28.14 -17.37
N SER A 677 50.52 -28.98 -18.24
CA SER A 677 51.28 -29.56 -19.36
C SER A 677 51.83 -28.50 -20.30
N ASN A 678 53.04 -28.71 -20.84
CA ASN A 678 53.69 -27.76 -21.76
C ASN A 678 52.80 -27.32 -22.93
N TYR A 679 51.98 -28.22 -23.49
CA TYR A 679 51.08 -27.88 -24.60
C TYR A 679 49.95 -26.91 -24.21
N ALA A 680 49.59 -26.85 -22.92
CA ALA A 680 48.49 -26.04 -22.41
C ALA A 680 48.94 -24.73 -21.76
N ARG A 681 50.23 -24.58 -21.43
CA ARG A 681 50.77 -23.38 -20.77
C ARG A 681 50.47 -22.07 -21.51
N PRO A 682 50.63 -21.98 -22.84
CA PRO A 682 50.30 -20.76 -23.56
C PRO A 682 48.80 -20.41 -23.45
N ALA A 683 47.93 -21.42 -23.57
CA ALA A 683 46.49 -21.21 -23.49
C ALA A 683 46.04 -20.78 -22.09
N ALA A 684 46.59 -21.42 -21.06
CA ALA A 684 46.34 -21.05 -19.67
C ALA A 684 46.78 -19.61 -19.39
N ALA A 685 47.98 -19.20 -19.84
CA ALA A 685 48.49 -17.84 -19.61
C ALA A 685 47.59 -16.78 -20.24
N CYS A 686 47.19 -16.95 -21.51
CA CYS A 686 46.32 -16.00 -22.20
C CYS A 686 44.94 -15.90 -21.54
N LEU A 687 44.32 -17.02 -21.18
CA LEU A 687 42.98 -17.03 -20.57
C LEU A 687 42.95 -16.52 -19.13
N VAL A 688 44.06 -16.66 -18.39
CA VAL A 688 44.24 -16.01 -17.08
C VAL A 688 44.39 -14.51 -17.24
N LYS A 689 45.22 -14.07 -18.19
CA LYS A 689 45.46 -12.64 -18.46
C LYS A 689 44.17 -11.90 -18.83
N SER A 690 43.28 -12.55 -19.59
CA SER A 690 41.98 -11.99 -19.98
C SER A 690 40.90 -12.06 -18.90
N GLY A 691 41.17 -12.70 -17.75
CA GLY A 691 40.20 -12.88 -16.67
C GLY A 691 39.10 -13.90 -16.97
N ILE A 692 39.25 -14.69 -18.04
CA ILE A 692 38.32 -15.77 -18.38
C ILE A 692 38.51 -16.95 -17.42
N ILE A 693 39.77 -17.27 -17.08
CA ILE A 693 40.15 -18.28 -16.08
C ILE A 693 40.71 -17.60 -14.84
N ASN A 694 40.10 -17.83 -13.67
CA ASN A 694 40.53 -17.23 -12.40
C ASN A 694 41.10 -18.25 -11.39
N GLY A 695 41.12 -19.54 -11.73
CA GLY A 695 41.48 -20.62 -10.81
C GLY A 695 40.39 -20.93 -9.77
N ILE A 696 40.69 -21.86 -8.87
CA ILE A 696 39.85 -22.35 -7.76
C ILE A 696 40.75 -22.41 -6.52
N ASN A 697 40.41 -21.67 -5.46
CA ASN A 697 41.15 -21.67 -4.18
C ASN A 697 42.68 -21.51 -4.33
N GLY A 698 43.13 -20.59 -5.19
CA GLY A 698 44.56 -20.33 -5.44
C GLY A 698 45.25 -21.30 -6.41
N SER A 699 44.53 -22.26 -6.98
CA SER A 699 45.05 -23.24 -7.96
C SER A 699 44.39 -23.13 -9.34
N ILE A 700 45.08 -23.50 -10.41
CA ILE A 700 44.52 -23.68 -11.77
C ILE A 700 43.77 -25.02 -11.88
N ALA A 701 44.22 -26.02 -11.11
CA ALA A 701 43.77 -27.41 -11.09
C ALA A 701 43.80 -28.08 -12.47
N PRO A 702 44.93 -28.05 -13.22
CA PRO A 702 44.95 -28.39 -14.65
C PRO A 702 44.53 -29.83 -14.94
N LYS A 703 44.79 -30.76 -14.01
CA LYS A 703 44.46 -32.19 -14.16
C LYS A 703 43.06 -32.58 -13.67
N ASN A 704 42.37 -31.68 -12.97
CA ASN A 704 41.02 -31.97 -12.49
C ASN A 704 40.05 -31.97 -13.67
N PHE A 705 39.01 -32.80 -13.56
CA PHE A 705 37.89 -32.75 -14.50
C PHE A 705 37.03 -31.53 -14.22
N ALA A 706 36.60 -30.85 -15.28
CA ALA A 706 35.75 -29.67 -15.15
C ALA A 706 34.28 -30.08 -14.97
N THR A 707 33.64 -29.55 -13.94
CA THR A 707 32.20 -29.77 -13.71
C THR A 707 31.37 -28.96 -14.69
N ARG A 708 30.12 -29.36 -14.91
CA ARG A 708 29.19 -28.64 -15.80
C ARG A 708 29.08 -27.16 -15.40
N ALA A 709 28.91 -26.86 -14.11
CA ALA A 709 28.81 -25.49 -13.62
C ALA A 709 30.08 -24.65 -13.91
N GLU A 710 31.27 -25.22 -13.70
CA GLU A 710 32.54 -24.53 -14.00
C GLU A 710 32.66 -24.18 -15.49
N ILE A 711 32.31 -25.12 -16.37
CA ILE A 711 32.37 -24.92 -17.82
C ILE A 711 31.46 -23.78 -18.25
N ILE A 712 30.23 -23.73 -17.74
CA ILE A 712 29.28 -22.67 -18.09
C ILE A 712 29.79 -21.31 -17.67
N VAL A 713 30.32 -21.17 -16.46
CA VAL A 713 30.87 -19.90 -15.98
C VAL A 713 32.04 -19.44 -16.85
N ILE A 714 32.92 -20.36 -17.25
CA ILE A 714 34.05 -20.05 -18.13
C ILE A 714 33.56 -19.63 -19.53
N LEU A 715 32.62 -20.38 -20.13
CA LEU A 715 32.04 -20.04 -21.44
C LEU A 715 31.32 -18.69 -21.41
N HIS A 716 30.56 -18.42 -20.34
CA HIS A 716 29.85 -17.16 -20.19
C HIS A 716 30.82 -15.97 -20.07
N ARG A 717 31.92 -16.11 -19.33
CA ARG A 717 32.99 -15.10 -19.28
C ARG A 717 33.65 -14.89 -20.64
N ALA A 718 33.95 -15.97 -21.36
CA ALA A 718 34.54 -15.87 -22.69
C ALA A 718 33.61 -15.13 -23.67
N LEU A 719 32.30 -15.43 -23.65
CA LEU A 719 31.31 -14.72 -24.46
C LEU A 719 31.18 -13.25 -24.07
N ASN A 720 31.20 -12.92 -22.78
CA ASN A 720 31.15 -11.52 -22.35
C ASN A 720 32.42 -10.77 -22.72
N TRP A 721 33.58 -11.43 -22.67
CA TRP A 721 34.85 -10.86 -23.11
C TRP A 721 34.84 -10.53 -24.62
N ILE A 722 34.26 -11.40 -25.45
CA ILE A 722 34.12 -11.14 -26.91
C ILE A 722 33.17 -9.97 -27.21
N ASN A 723 32.13 -9.77 -26.40
CA ASN A 723 31.12 -8.74 -26.65
C ASN A 723 31.46 -7.36 -26.08
N ASN A 724 32.57 -7.25 -25.33
CA ASN A 724 33.10 -5.99 -24.80
C ASN A 724 34.29 -5.54 -25.63
#